data_AF-A0A167P5I0-F1
#
_entry.id   AF-A0A167P5I0-F1
#
_cell.length_a   1.000
_cell.length_b   1.000
_cell.length_c   1.000
_cell.angle_alpha   90.00
_cell.angle_beta   90.00
_cell.angle_gamma   90.00
#
_symmetry.space_group_name_H-M   'P 1'
#
loop_
_entity.id
_entity.type
_entity.pdbx_description
1 polymer ?
#
loop_
_entity_poly.entity_id
_entity_poly.type
_entity_poly.pdbx_seq_one_letter_code
_entity_poly.pdbx_strand_id
1 'polypeptide(L)'
;MLRHSFVAAWTVLALAGPVAAAATETATATATRSCDRACLEGVLDNYLAALAAHNTSRLPTTPDVLYVENDQILPLGTGAWRTAGSPGRYRHVFADPPRGQVGAITTLTENGVRIIYVVRLGVDLAPGANKNTNNDNINTRTSAADAGTNTSLPLVREIETQLTRDPVGAALYENMTRPEAVWLTDVAPAQRLPRATLVHVANQYYSGMERNDPHGNYSFFDRDCNRLEDAVQTTNQRTGAAYGHSNDTVFASLGCAAQFQTGFLGFVTRIRARRFPVVDEARQAVLAMTTLDHNGTVRVLPDVNGVLAPIPPYFDVPRSLQAAEAFRLRTDKLYRIEMTLTEVPYRMRSPFLAADDVRYVPSNNASTKGVNGSASASAAAPPTPFPQPCDRACLRAVTDRVLHAMLAHDAASLPLGAGAQYSENGQFLEWDNGLWETLQEVTWPGYATTKEKTVAARSTGATNGTSFNTAYGAVALADPTTRTAGYWGLSREQTTPGVLALRIQLDVAGRITTVEAVDVRAESTGARGGTMTLMRPPLPVEWQGNPIAPLDAAFTVAANAPNAPNATIPSTLLDTYLTGWANHDSTGVPFAPGCVRRDNGQQQNQTCADQLRGRGPAPNGLFQRTTAVRDRRVLAADAQQGLVMAVAMVDNPAIARNTTATLPPTERVPGTYMVPQLLKVDSAGRIARVEGMVKWMPYGYTSAWAADRVTG
;
A
#
# COMPACT_ATOMS: atom_id res chain seq x y z
N MET A 1 -75.34 -11.44 -61.58
CA MET A 1 -74.73 -10.90 -60.34
C MET A 1 -73.35 -10.34 -60.73
N LEU A 2 -73.24 -9.06 -61.11
CA LEU A 2 -72.77 -7.95 -60.25
C LEU A 2 -71.41 -8.33 -59.59
N ARG A 3 -70.23 -7.75 -59.86
CA ARG A 3 -69.76 -6.45 -60.42
C ARG A 3 -68.33 -6.66 -61.00
N HIS A 4 -68.04 -6.28 -62.25
CA HIS A 4 -67.34 -5.04 -62.72
C HIS A 4 -66.03 -4.70 -61.96
N SER A 5 -64.86 -4.37 -62.55
CA SER A 5 -64.49 -4.13 -63.96
C SER A 5 -63.03 -3.64 -64.13
N PHE A 6 -62.49 -3.86 -65.35
CA PHE A 6 -61.54 -3.08 -66.17
C PHE A 6 -60.03 -2.96 -65.85
N VAL A 7 -59.25 -3.38 -66.87
CA VAL A 7 -57.82 -3.11 -67.10
C VAL A 7 -57.68 -2.43 -68.48
N ALA A 8 -56.76 -1.45 -68.58
CA ALA A 8 -56.15 -0.85 -69.78
C ALA A 8 -57.06 0.04 -70.68
N ALA A 9 -56.63 1.12 -71.33
CA ALA A 9 -55.30 1.66 -71.65
C ALA A 9 -55.40 3.14 -72.14
N TRP A 10 -54.44 3.96 -71.70
CA TRP A 10 -53.70 5.04 -72.39
C TRP A 10 -54.39 6.16 -73.18
N THR A 11 -54.10 7.42 -72.77
CA THR A 11 -53.75 8.49 -73.74
C THR A 11 -52.75 9.46 -73.12
N VAL A 12 -51.73 9.77 -73.91
CA VAL A 12 -50.54 10.59 -73.63
C VAL A 12 -50.90 12.07 -73.67
N LEU A 13 -50.37 12.87 -72.73
CA LEU A 13 -50.02 14.25 -73.03
C LEU A 13 -48.72 14.62 -72.31
N ALA A 14 -47.70 14.91 -73.11
CA ALA A 14 -46.38 15.33 -72.68
C ALA A 14 -46.39 16.79 -72.21
N LEU A 15 -45.79 17.04 -71.05
CA LEU A 15 -45.27 18.36 -70.68
C LEU A 15 -43.85 18.15 -70.15
N ALA A 16 -42.88 18.67 -70.92
CA ALA A 16 -41.48 18.70 -70.55
C ALA A 16 -41.28 19.65 -69.36
N GLY A 17 -40.87 19.10 -68.22
CA GLY A 17 -40.31 19.83 -67.09
C GLY A 17 -38.81 19.55 -66.98
N PRO A 18 -38.00 20.50 -66.48
CA PRO A 18 -36.54 20.40 -66.51
C PRO A 18 -36.06 19.24 -65.63
N VAL A 19 -35.14 18.44 -66.18
CA VAL A 19 -34.39 17.44 -65.42
C VAL A 19 -33.45 18.18 -64.46
N ALA A 20 -33.88 18.34 -63.21
CA ALA A 20 -32.95 18.63 -62.13
C ALA A 20 -32.11 17.35 -61.91
N ALA A 21 -30.83 17.41 -62.27
CA ALA A 21 -29.86 16.41 -61.88
C ALA A 21 -29.81 16.39 -60.34
N ALA A 22 -30.48 15.43 -59.72
CA ALA A 22 -30.32 15.13 -58.32
C ALA A 22 -28.90 14.59 -58.14
N ALA A 23 -27.98 15.46 -57.71
CA ALA A 23 -26.71 15.05 -57.16
C ALA A 23 -27.01 14.12 -55.99
N THR A 24 -26.69 12.84 -56.13
CA THR A 24 -26.57 11.95 -54.98
C THR A 24 -25.45 12.48 -54.12
N GLU A 25 -25.78 13.26 -53.09
CA GLU A 25 -24.91 13.43 -51.94
C GLU A 25 -24.73 12.04 -51.31
N THR A 26 -23.70 11.34 -51.74
CA THR A 26 -23.07 10.34 -50.89
C THR A 26 -22.61 11.08 -49.65
N ALA A 27 -23.42 11.02 -48.60
CA ALA A 27 -23.00 11.33 -47.25
C ALA A 27 -21.87 10.37 -46.92
N THR A 28 -20.63 10.77 -47.21
CA THR A 28 -19.44 10.21 -46.58
C THR A 28 -19.58 10.54 -45.10
N ALA A 29 -20.15 9.60 -44.33
CA ALA A 29 -20.01 9.59 -42.90
C ALA A 29 -18.51 9.53 -42.62
N THR A 30 -17.93 10.68 -42.30
CA THR A 30 -16.58 10.78 -41.76
C THR A 30 -16.63 10.09 -40.40
N ALA A 31 -16.43 8.78 -40.37
CA ALA A 31 -16.23 8.04 -39.15
C ALA A 31 -14.88 8.50 -38.59
N THR A 32 -14.89 9.57 -37.80
CA THR A 32 -13.84 9.83 -36.82
C THR A 32 -13.75 8.55 -36.00
N ARG A 33 -12.74 7.72 -36.25
CA ARG A 33 -12.53 6.49 -35.47
C ARG A 33 -12.11 6.91 -34.06
N SER A 34 -13.10 7.20 -33.23
CA SER A 34 -13.03 7.13 -31.79
C SER A 34 -12.57 5.73 -31.40
N CYS A 35 -11.73 5.59 -30.38
CA CYS A 35 -11.30 4.29 -29.91
C CYS A 35 -12.48 3.55 -29.24
N ASP A 36 -13.13 2.65 -29.99
CA ASP A 36 -14.23 1.80 -29.52
C ASP A 36 -13.72 0.66 -28.62
N ARG A 37 -14.62 -0.25 -28.19
CA ARG A 37 -14.25 -1.40 -27.36
C ARG A 37 -13.10 -2.20 -27.99
N ALA A 38 -13.22 -2.55 -29.28
CA ALA A 38 -12.23 -3.39 -29.94
C ALA A 38 -10.87 -2.69 -30.02
N CYS A 39 -10.86 -1.38 -30.28
CA CYS A 39 -9.66 -0.56 -30.21
C CYS A 39 -9.02 -0.59 -28.80
N LEU A 40 -9.81 -0.34 -27.75
CA LEU A 40 -9.32 -0.32 -26.36
C LEU A 40 -8.79 -1.68 -25.91
N GLU A 41 -9.51 -2.77 -26.22
CA GLU A 41 -9.06 -4.13 -25.92
C GLU A 41 -7.76 -4.47 -26.68
N GLY A 42 -7.58 -3.96 -27.90
CA GLY A 42 -6.34 -4.06 -28.67
C GLY A 42 -5.17 -3.26 -28.07
N VAL A 43 -5.42 -2.08 -27.47
CA VAL A 43 -4.41 -1.33 -26.71
C VAL A 43 -3.96 -2.14 -25.50
N LEU A 44 -4.89 -2.74 -24.76
CA LEU A 44 -4.60 -3.62 -23.64
C LEU A 44 -3.77 -4.85 -24.09
N ASP A 45 -4.10 -5.46 -25.22
CA ASP A 45 -3.31 -6.57 -25.79
C ASP A 45 -1.88 -6.16 -26.11
N ASN A 46 -1.70 -5.00 -26.75
CA ASN A 46 -0.38 -4.47 -27.05
C ASN A 46 0.41 -4.17 -25.78
N TYR A 47 -0.24 -3.63 -24.75
CA TYR A 47 0.36 -3.41 -23.43
C TYR A 47 0.87 -4.71 -22.80
N LEU A 48 0.02 -5.74 -22.69
CA LEU A 48 0.39 -7.01 -22.07
C LEU A 48 1.50 -7.72 -22.86
N ALA A 49 1.48 -7.63 -24.19
CA ALA A 49 2.54 -8.17 -25.05
C ALA A 49 3.86 -7.38 -24.92
N ALA A 50 3.82 -6.07 -24.76
CA ALA A 50 4.99 -5.23 -24.51
C ALA A 50 5.58 -5.50 -23.13
N LEU A 51 4.72 -5.63 -22.11
CA LEU A 51 5.08 -5.97 -20.73
C LEU A 51 5.81 -7.33 -20.68
N ALA A 52 5.23 -8.39 -21.25
CA ALA A 52 5.84 -9.71 -21.28
C ALA A 52 7.15 -9.77 -22.09
N ALA A 53 7.34 -8.85 -23.04
CA ALA A 53 8.57 -8.72 -23.83
C ALA A 53 9.62 -7.80 -23.18
N HIS A 54 9.33 -7.23 -22.01
CA HIS A 54 10.16 -6.23 -21.31
C HIS A 54 10.57 -5.05 -22.19
N ASN A 55 9.71 -4.66 -23.14
CA ASN A 55 10.04 -3.66 -24.15
C ASN A 55 8.99 -2.53 -24.19
N THR A 56 9.32 -1.44 -23.50
CA THR A 56 8.46 -0.25 -23.40
C THR A 56 8.31 0.47 -24.74
N SER A 57 9.25 0.36 -25.67
CA SER A 57 9.17 1.02 -26.98
C SER A 57 8.08 0.45 -27.89
N ARG A 58 7.50 -0.69 -27.52
CA ARG A 58 6.36 -1.32 -28.22
C ARG A 58 5.01 -0.74 -27.82
N LEU A 59 4.97 0.10 -26.79
CA LEU A 59 3.76 0.75 -26.29
C LEU A 59 3.79 2.24 -26.67
N PRO A 60 2.91 2.70 -27.56
CA PRO A 60 2.74 4.13 -27.79
C PRO A 60 2.20 4.81 -26.52
N THR A 61 3.00 5.68 -25.93
CA THR A 61 2.62 6.44 -24.73
C THR A 61 2.66 7.93 -24.98
N THR A 62 1.98 8.70 -24.14
CA THR A 62 2.24 10.15 -24.05
C THR A 62 3.64 10.40 -23.46
N PRO A 63 4.24 11.59 -23.68
CA PRO A 63 5.55 11.92 -23.10
C PRO A 63 5.57 11.92 -21.56
N ASP A 64 4.42 12.16 -20.94
CA ASP A 64 4.18 12.30 -19.50
C ASP A 64 3.44 11.09 -18.89
N VAL A 65 3.55 9.92 -19.53
CA VAL A 65 2.83 8.72 -19.09
C VAL A 65 3.08 8.40 -17.62
N LEU A 66 1.99 8.28 -16.86
CA LEU A 66 2.03 7.93 -15.45
C LEU A 66 1.95 6.40 -15.28
N TYR A 67 3.03 5.78 -14.82
CA TYR A 67 3.07 4.36 -14.46
C TYR A 67 3.04 4.17 -12.95
N VAL A 68 2.09 3.36 -12.48
CA VAL A 68 1.87 3.07 -11.07
C VAL A 68 1.75 1.56 -10.85
N GLU A 69 2.50 1.05 -9.88
CA GLU A 69 2.50 -0.34 -9.44
C GLU A 69 2.29 -0.41 -7.94
N ASN A 70 1.23 -1.08 -7.49
CA ASN A 70 0.85 -1.17 -6.07
C ASN A 70 0.88 0.20 -5.38
N ASP A 71 0.25 1.20 -6.01
CA ASP A 71 0.19 2.61 -5.59
C ASP A 71 1.55 3.34 -5.51
N GLN A 72 2.64 2.76 -6.05
CA GLN A 72 3.93 3.45 -6.22
C GLN A 72 4.07 4.01 -7.63
N ILE A 73 4.38 5.30 -7.75
CA ILE A 73 4.78 5.90 -9.02
C ILE A 73 6.16 5.38 -9.37
N LEU A 74 6.28 4.78 -10.55
CA LEU A 74 7.51 4.16 -11.03
C LEU A 74 7.88 4.68 -12.42
N PRO A 75 9.19 4.79 -12.74
CA PRO A 75 9.61 4.97 -14.12
C PRO A 75 9.14 3.80 -14.99
N LEU A 76 8.60 4.10 -16.17
CA LEU A 76 8.19 3.08 -17.13
C LEU A 76 9.40 2.19 -17.51
N GLY A 77 9.22 0.86 -17.49
CA GLY A 77 10.32 -0.08 -17.71
C GLY A 77 11.02 -0.56 -16.43
N THR A 78 10.51 -0.20 -15.26
CA THR A 78 10.91 -0.74 -13.94
C THR A 78 9.81 -1.62 -13.34
N GLY A 79 10.06 -2.24 -12.17
CA GLY A 79 9.09 -3.11 -11.50
C GLY A 79 8.69 -4.31 -12.36
N ALA A 80 7.38 -4.53 -12.52
CA ALA A 80 6.79 -5.60 -13.32
C ALA A 80 7.34 -5.68 -14.75
N TRP A 81 7.74 -4.56 -15.36
CA TRP A 81 8.35 -4.54 -16.70
C TRP A 81 9.67 -5.30 -16.81
N ARG A 82 10.30 -5.67 -15.69
CA ARG A 82 11.54 -6.45 -15.64
C ARG A 82 11.32 -7.91 -15.29
N THR A 83 10.16 -8.26 -14.73
CA THR A 83 9.93 -9.58 -14.10
C THR A 83 8.71 -10.30 -14.65
N ALA A 84 7.77 -9.59 -15.30
CA ALA A 84 6.57 -10.16 -15.86
C ALA A 84 6.88 -11.04 -17.08
N GLY A 85 6.32 -12.24 -17.09
CA GLY A 85 6.26 -13.13 -18.24
C GLY A 85 4.91 -13.04 -18.93
N SER A 86 4.61 -14.03 -19.76
CA SER A 86 3.37 -14.05 -20.54
C SER A 86 2.11 -14.08 -19.68
N PRO A 87 1.02 -13.42 -20.13
CA PRO A 87 -0.32 -13.62 -19.58
C PRO A 87 -0.70 -15.09 -19.46
N GLY A 88 -1.43 -15.43 -18.41
CA GLY A 88 -2.03 -16.75 -18.24
C GLY A 88 -3.31 -16.91 -19.05
N ARG A 89 -4.08 -17.95 -18.73
CA ARG A 89 -5.33 -18.30 -19.41
C ARG A 89 -6.48 -17.39 -19.00
N TYR A 90 -6.54 -17.00 -17.73
CA TYR A 90 -7.64 -16.17 -17.24
C TYR A 90 -7.51 -14.72 -17.70
N ARG A 91 -8.58 -14.19 -18.29
CA ARG A 91 -8.64 -12.78 -18.71
C ARG A 91 -10.08 -12.27 -18.64
N HIS A 92 -10.30 -11.26 -17.81
CA HIS A 92 -11.57 -10.57 -17.65
C HIS A 92 -11.38 -9.09 -17.97
N VAL A 93 -11.93 -8.63 -19.10
CA VAL A 93 -11.69 -7.29 -19.66
C VAL A 93 -12.94 -6.41 -19.54
N PHE A 94 -12.72 -5.15 -19.17
CA PHE A 94 -13.71 -4.08 -19.08
C PHE A 94 -13.29 -2.94 -20.01
N ALA A 95 -14.22 -2.42 -20.80
CA ALA A 95 -13.93 -1.32 -21.72
C ALA A 95 -14.94 -0.19 -21.57
N ASP A 96 -14.43 1.04 -21.53
CA ASP A 96 -15.18 2.28 -21.38
C ASP A 96 -14.76 3.26 -22.50
N PRO A 97 -15.26 3.04 -23.73
CA PRO A 97 -14.96 3.90 -24.88
C PRO A 97 -15.21 5.40 -24.64
N PRO A 98 -16.31 5.84 -23.99
CA PRO A 98 -16.56 7.26 -23.75
C PRO A 98 -15.46 7.99 -22.95
N ARG A 99 -14.71 7.26 -22.11
CA ARG A 99 -13.64 7.83 -21.27
C ARG A 99 -12.23 7.39 -21.66
N GLY A 100 -12.09 6.57 -22.71
CA GLY A 100 -10.80 6.02 -23.11
C GLY A 100 -10.17 5.17 -22.01
N GLN A 101 -10.97 4.41 -21.27
CA GLN A 101 -10.48 3.57 -20.16
C GLN A 101 -10.66 2.10 -20.50
N VAL A 102 -9.64 1.30 -20.23
CA VAL A 102 -9.71 -0.16 -20.37
C VAL A 102 -9.03 -0.78 -19.16
N GLY A 103 -9.61 -1.84 -18.62
CA GLY A 103 -9.02 -2.57 -17.51
C GLY A 103 -9.17 -4.06 -17.66
N ALA A 104 -8.32 -4.80 -16.97
CA ALA A 104 -8.44 -6.25 -16.91
C ALA A 104 -7.98 -6.84 -15.58
N ILE A 105 -8.68 -7.90 -15.16
CA ILE A 105 -8.21 -8.86 -14.17
C ILE A 105 -7.68 -10.07 -14.95
N THR A 106 -6.41 -10.41 -14.77
CA THR A 106 -5.74 -11.53 -15.45
C THR A 106 -4.72 -12.17 -14.52
N THR A 107 -3.98 -13.15 -15.03
CA THR A 107 -2.80 -13.68 -14.33
C THR A 107 -1.55 -13.45 -15.18
N LEU A 108 -0.41 -13.32 -14.52
CA LEU A 108 0.90 -13.24 -15.15
C LEU A 108 1.87 -14.16 -14.40
N THR A 109 3.05 -14.39 -14.98
CA THR A 109 4.16 -15.00 -14.25
C THR A 109 5.13 -13.90 -13.83
N GLU A 110 5.46 -13.76 -12.55
CA GLU A 110 6.54 -12.89 -12.04
C GLU A 110 7.73 -13.79 -11.67
N ASN A 111 8.83 -13.73 -12.43
CA ASN A 111 10.04 -14.55 -12.19
C ASN A 111 9.77 -16.06 -11.98
N GLY A 112 8.82 -16.63 -12.74
CA GLY A 112 8.44 -18.04 -12.66
C GLY A 112 7.35 -18.36 -11.62
N VAL A 113 6.85 -17.38 -10.86
CA VAL A 113 5.73 -17.54 -9.92
C VAL A 113 4.47 -16.95 -10.54
N ARG A 114 3.36 -17.69 -10.53
CA ARG A 114 2.07 -17.19 -11.04
C ARG A 114 1.49 -16.18 -10.04
N ILE A 115 1.04 -15.03 -10.54
CA ILE A 115 0.44 -13.94 -9.76
C ILE A 115 -0.88 -13.51 -10.40
N ILE A 116 -1.74 -12.88 -9.61
CA ILE A 116 -2.92 -12.16 -10.08
C ILE A 116 -2.48 -10.76 -10.44
N TYR A 117 -2.94 -10.28 -11.60
CA TYR A 117 -2.56 -8.99 -12.14
C TYR A 117 -3.80 -8.23 -12.58
N VAL A 118 -4.00 -7.06 -11.97
CA VAL A 118 -5.03 -6.12 -12.40
C VAL A 118 -4.35 -4.91 -13.02
N VAL A 119 -4.82 -4.51 -14.20
CA VAL A 119 -4.34 -3.31 -14.90
C VAL A 119 -5.50 -2.44 -15.34
N ARG A 120 -5.29 -1.13 -15.28
CA ARG A 120 -6.14 -0.11 -15.88
C ARG A 120 -5.28 0.82 -16.72
N LEU A 121 -5.65 1.01 -17.98
CA LEU A 121 -5.00 1.91 -18.93
C LEU A 121 -5.92 3.10 -19.22
N GLY A 122 -5.38 4.31 -19.06
CA GLY A 122 -5.98 5.53 -19.57
C GLY A 122 -5.40 5.85 -20.95
N VAL A 123 -6.26 6.03 -21.94
CA VAL A 123 -5.91 6.21 -23.35
C VAL A 123 -6.38 7.58 -23.82
N ASP A 124 -5.51 8.33 -24.47
CA ASP A 124 -5.87 9.56 -25.15
C ASP A 124 -6.74 9.23 -26.37
N LEU A 125 -8.00 9.67 -26.28
CA LEU A 125 -8.89 9.73 -27.42
C LEU A 125 -8.38 10.91 -28.26
N ALA A 126 -7.87 10.65 -29.47
CA ALA A 126 -7.24 11.63 -30.36
C ALA A 126 -7.89 13.04 -30.33
N PRO A 127 -7.12 14.13 -30.49
CA PRO A 127 -7.61 15.50 -30.27
C PRO A 127 -8.87 15.80 -31.10
N GLY A 128 -9.99 15.97 -30.39
CA GLY A 128 -11.31 16.26 -30.97
C GLY A 128 -12.51 15.62 -30.26
N ALA A 129 -12.30 14.64 -29.37
CA ALA A 129 -13.38 14.01 -28.63
C ALA A 129 -13.22 14.22 -27.11
N ASN A 130 -14.23 14.85 -26.52
CA ASN A 130 -14.52 14.92 -25.08
C ASN A 130 -13.83 16.02 -24.25
N LYS A 131 -14.39 17.24 -24.33
CA LYS A 131 -14.19 18.33 -23.36
C LYS A 131 -15.40 18.54 -22.43
N ASN A 132 -16.21 17.51 -22.19
CA ASN A 132 -17.37 17.61 -21.30
C ASN A 132 -17.43 16.40 -20.36
N THR A 133 -16.82 16.53 -19.18
CA THR A 133 -17.50 16.21 -17.91
C THR A 133 -16.68 16.72 -16.72
N ASN A 134 -17.36 17.40 -15.81
CA ASN A 134 -16.87 17.94 -14.55
C ASN A 134 -16.35 16.84 -13.61
N ASN A 135 -15.04 16.62 -13.63
CA ASN A 135 -14.18 16.20 -12.51
C ASN A 135 -12.87 15.80 -13.19
N ASP A 136 -11.81 16.58 -13.02
CA ASP A 136 -10.41 16.16 -13.03
C ASP A 136 -9.54 17.43 -12.92
N ASN A 137 -9.11 17.74 -11.70
CA ASN A 137 -8.06 18.72 -11.45
C ASN A 137 -6.71 18.11 -11.85
N ILE A 138 -6.40 18.12 -13.14
CA ILE A 138 -5.04 17.99 -13.66
C ILE A 138 -4.72 19.30 -14.38
N ASN A 139 -3.87 20.13 -13.75
CA ASN A 139 -3.28 21.30 -14.37
C ASN A 139 -2.21 20.83 -15.38
N THR A 140 -2.58 20.61 -16.64
CA THR A 140 -1.59 20.54 -17.73
C THR A 140 -1.85 21.66 -18.72
N ARG A 141 -0.89 22.58 -18.76
CA ARG A 141 -0.81 23.71 -19.68
C ARG A 141 -0.01 23.24 -20.88
N THR A 142 -0.67 22.86 -21.98
CA THR A 142 0.01 22.68 -23.28
C THR A 142 -0.73 23.41 -24.39
N SER A 143 0.04 24.29 -25.02
CA SER A 143 -0.29 25.14 -26.16
C SER A 143 -0.60 24.32 -27.41
N ALA A 144 -1.70 24.68 -28.06
CA ALA A 144 -2.10 24.16 -29.37
C ALA A 144 -1.18 24.69 -30.47
N ALA A 145 -0.44 23.80 -31.12
CA ALA A 145 0.06 23.96 -32.47
C ALA A 145 0.22 22.56 -33.09
N ASP A 146 -0.16 22.44 -34.37
CA ASP A 146 -0.05 21.27 -35.26
C ASP A 146 -1.35 20.48 -35.49
N ALA A 147 -2.31 21.15 -36.14
CA ALA A 147 -3.31 20.50 -36.98
C ALA A 147 -2.68 20.12 -38.33
N GLY A 148 -2.07 18.93 -38.37
CA GLY A 148 -1.56 18.30 -39.59
C GLY A 148 -2.01 16.84 -39.63
N THR A 149 -2.50 16.40 -40.79
CA THR A 149 -3.01 15.04 -41.08
C THR A 149 -2.08 13.94 -40.56
N ASN A 150 -2.41 13.31 -39.42
CA ASN A 150 -1.76 12.09 -39.01
C ASN A 150 -2.76 11.21 -38.25
N THR A 151 -2.89 9.97 -38.70
CA THR A 151 -3.59 8.89 -37.98
C THR A 151 -2.85 8.60 -36.68
N SER A 152 -3.06 9.41 -35.65
CA SER A 152 -2.44 9.19 -34.35
C SER A 152 -3.04 7.94 -33.72
N LEU A 153 -2.23 6.89 -33.60
CA LEU A 153 -2.56 5.71 -32.80
C LEU A 153 -3.00 6.14 -31.39
N PRO A 154 -3.93 5.40 -30.74
CA PRO A 154 -4.27 5.66 -29.36
C PRO A 154 -3.01 5.63 -28.49
N LEU A 155 -2.75 6.70 -27.75
CA LEU A 155 -1.60 6.82 -26.85
C LEU A 155 -2.01 6.48 -25.42
N VAL A 156 -1.21 5.69 -24.72
CA VAL A 156 -1.42 5.41 -23.30
C VAL A 156 -0.84 6.56 -22.46
N ARG A 157 -1.69 7.22 -21.67
CA ARG A 157 -1.30 8.30 -20.75
C ARG A 157 -1.17 7.86 -19.29
N GLU A 158 -1.86 6.77 -18.92
CA GLU A 158 -1.84 6.26 -17.55
C GLU A 158 -1.85 4.74 -17.55
N ILE A 159 -1.06 4.15 -16.66
CA ILE A 159 -0.96 2.71 -16.43
C ILE A 159 -1.03 2.52 -14.91
N GLU A 160 -2.15 1.99 -14.41
CA GLU A 160 -2.31 1.64 -13.01
C GLU A 160 -2.38 0.13 -12.86
N THR A 161 -1.53 -0.43 -11.99
CA THR A 161 -1.41 -1.88 -11.81
C THR A 161 -1.46 -2.27 -10.34
N GLN A 162 -2.17 -3.37 -10.06
CA GLN A 162 -2.18 -4.06 -8.78
C GLN A 162 -1.70 -5.50 -9.01
N LEU A 163 -0.58 -5.84 -8.37
CA LEU A 163 0.03 -7.17 -8.39
C LEU A 163 -0.31 -7.86 -7.07
N THR A 164 -1.21 -8.83 -7.13
CA THR A 164 -1.52 -9.71 -6.00
C THR A 164 -0.75 -11.01 -6.16
N ARG A 165 0.24 -11.19 -5.28
CA ARG A 165 1.19 -12.29 -5.34
C ARG A 165 0.66 -13.50 -4.55
N ASP A 166 -0.53 -13.97 -4.87
CA ASP A 166 -1.09 -15.20 -4.31
C ASP A 166 -1.01 -16.32 -5.35
N PRO A 167 -0.04 -17.25 -5.27
CA PRO A 167 0.06 -18.34 -6.23
C PRO A 167 -1.12 -19.32 -6.15
N VAL A 168 -1.82 -19.39 -5.01
CA VAL A 168 -3.00 -20.25 -4.84
C VAL A 168 -4.19 -19.64 -5.57
N GLY A 169 -4.53 -18.38 -5.27
CA GLY A 169 -5.59 -17.63 -5.95
C GLY A 169 -5.32 -17.51 -7.46
N ALA A 170 -4.08 -17.25 -7.86
CA ALA A 170 -3.72 -17.20 -9.26
C ALA A 170 -3.89 -18.56 -9.97
N ALA A 171 -3.60 -19.69 -9.30
CA ALA A 171 -3.89 -21.02 -9.85
C ALA A 171 -5.40 -21.30 -9.98
N LEU A 172 -6.23 -20.79 -9.05
CA LEU A 172 -7.68 -20.89 -9.15
C LEU A 172 -8.21 -20.12 -10.37
N TYR A 173 -7.73 -18.90 -10.60
CA TYR A 173 -8.02 -18.16 -11.83
C TYR A 173 -7.63 -18.95 -13.08
N GLU A 174 -6.42 -19.50 -13.09
CA GLU A 174 -5.95 -20.32 -14.22
C GLU A 174 -6.81 -21.55 -14.45
N ASN A 175 -7.40 -22.15 -13.41
CA ASN A 175 -8.35 -23.26 -13.54
C ASN A 175 -9.72 -22.81 -14.04
N MET A 176 -10.17 -21.62 -13.67
CA MET A 176 -11.40 -21.04 -14.21
C MET A 176 -11.28 -20.78 -15.72
N THR A 177 -10.07 -20.44 -16.20
CA THR A 177 -9.71 -20.09 -17.60
C THR A 177 -10.41 -18.87 -18.20
N ARG A 178 -11.61 -18.53 -17.73
CA ARG A 178 -12.41 -17.38 -18.19
C ARG A 178 -13.37 -16.95 -17.07
N PRO A 179 -13.79 -15.68 -17.05
CA PRO A 179 -14.85 -15.23 -16.14
C PRO A 179 -16.17 -15.97 -16.44
N GLU A 180 -17.11 -15.94 -15.48
CA GLU A 180 -18.47 -16.45 -15.70
C GLU A 180 -19.09 -15.79 -16.94
N ALA A 181 -19.81 -16.58 -17.74
CA ALA A 181 -20.36 -16.11 -19.02
C ALA A 181 -21.23 -14.86 -18.90
N VAL A 182 -21.88 -14.67 -17.74
CA VAL A 182 -22.69 -13.48 -17.49
C VAL A 182 -21.84 -12.23 -17.67
N TRP A 183 -20.63 -12.15 -17.11
CA TRP A 183 -19.72 -11.00 -17.24
C TRP A 183 -19.47 -10.54 -18.68
N LEU A 184 -19.48 -11.46 -19.63
CA LEU A 184 -19.15 -11.20 -21.03
C LEU A 184 -20.38 -10.88 -21.89
N THR A 185 -21.58 -10.93 -21.30
CA THR A 185 -22.84 -10.73 -22.03
C THR A 185 -23.20 -9.25 -22.04
N ASP A 186 -23.35 -8.71 -23.25
CA ASP A 186 -23.85 -7.35 -23.47
C ASP A 186 -25.33 -7.26 -23.10
N VAL A 187 -25.69 -6.16 -22.45
CA VAL A 187 -27.08 -5.80 -22.16
C VAL A 187 -27.62 -4.98 -23.33
N ALA A 188 -28.87 -5.21 -23.73
CA ALA A 188 -29.49 -4.46 -24.82
C ALA A 188 -29.52 -2.96 -24.48
N PRO A 189 -29.28 -2.04 -25.43
CA PRO A 189 -29.19 -0.60 -25.15
C PRO A 189 -30.35 -0.02 -24.32
N ALA A 190 -31.59 -0.46 -24.58
CA ALA A 190 -32.78 -0.01 -23.86
C ALA A 190 -32.87 -0.49 -22.39
N GLN A 191 -32.05 -1.48 -22.01
CA GLN A 191 -32.00 -2.06 -20.67
C GLN A 191 -30.74 -1.64 -19.90
N ARG A 192 -29.84 -0.86 -20.52
CA ARG A 192 -28.61 -0.39 -19.89
C ARG A 192 -28.94 0.72 -18.90
N LEU A 193 -28.46 0.58 -17.67
CA LEU A 193 -28.45 1.65 -16.70
C LEU A 193 -27.41 2.71 -17.10
N PRO A 194 -27.66 3.98 -16.76
CA PRO A 194 -26.68 5.04 -16.91
C PRO A 194 -25.43 4.81 -16.05
N ARG A 195 -24.27 5.26 -16.54
CA ARG A 195 -23.00 5.31 -15.81
C ARG A 195 -23.13 5.72 -14.33
N ALA A 196 -23.87 6.80 -14.06
CA ALA A 196 -24.01 7.33 -12.70
C ALA A 196 -24.69 6.32 -11.75
N THR A 197 -25.65 5.54 -12.25
CA THR A 197 -26.31 4.49 -11.47
C THR A 197 -25.36 3.33 -11.20
N LEU A 198 -24.59 2.89 -12.21
CA LEU A 198 -23.58 1.84 -12.04
C LEU A 198 -22.57 2.21 -10.94
N VAL A 199 -22.05 3.43 -10.99
CA VAL A 199 -21.11 3.96 -9.98
C VAL A 199 -21.78 4.08 -8.62
N HIS A 200 -23.00 4.60 -8.55
CA HIS A 200 -23.72 4.77 -7.28
C HIS A 200 -23.91 3.44 -6.55
N VAL A 201 -24.43 2.42 -7.24
CA VAL A 201 -24.71 1.11 -6.65
C VAL A 201 -23.42 0.36 -6.31
N ALA A 202 -22.38 0.46 -7.14
CA ALA A 202 -21.05 -0.06 -6.79
C ALA A 202 -20.50 0.62 -5.52
N ASN A 203 -20.67 1.94 -5.38
CA ASN A 203 -20.22 2.65 -4.17
C ASN A 203 -21.03 2.32 -2.91
N GLN A 204 -22.30 1.91 -3.04
CA GLN A 204 -23.10 1.44 -1.90
C GLN A 204 -22.47 0.21 -1.22
N TYR A 205 -21.79 -0.65 -1.98
CA TYR A 205 -21.01 -1.76 -1.43
C TYR A 205 -20.02 -1.29 -0.37
N TYR A 206 -19.20 -0.29 -0.71
CA TYR A 206 -18.20 0.27 0.19
C TYR A 206 -18.82 0.99 1.38
N SER A 207 -19.91 1.73 1.15
CA SER A 207 -20.63 2.40 2.25
C SER A 207 -21.26 1.40 3.22
N GLY A 208 -21.68 0.23 2.76
CA GLY A 208 -22.19 -0.84 3.60
C GLY A 208 -21.11 -1.63 4.35
N MET A 209 -19.90 -1.71 3.79
CA MET A 209 -18.78 -2.49 4.34
C MET A 209 -17.99 -1.68 5.36
N GLU A 210 -17.74 -0.41 5.09
CA GLU A 210 -17.02 0.47 6.01
C GLU A 210 -17.74 0.53 7.35
N ARG A 211 -17.09 0.04 8.41
CA ARG A 211 -17.68 -0.09 9.76
C ARG A 211 -19.05 -0.78 9.72
N ASN A 212 -19.13 -1.85 8.94
CA ASN A 212 -20.35 -2.61 8.62
C ASN A 212 -21.34 -2.70 9.80
N ASP A 213 -22.52 -2.10 9.60
CA ASP A 213 -23.61 -2.10 10.58
C ASP A 213 -24.57 -3.26 10.29
N PRO A 214 -24.80 -4.22 11.19
CA PRO A 214 -25.73 -5.33 10.95
C PRO A 214 -27.17 -4.86 10.62
N HIS A 215 -27.54 -3.62 10.98
CA HIS A 215 -28.85 -3.03 10.70
C HIS A 215 -28.88 -2.10 9.47
N GLY A 216 -27.79 -2.05 8.71
CA GLY A 216 -27.71 -1.26 7.47
C GLY A 216 -28.68 -1.71 6.38
N ASN A 217 -28.96 -0.81 5.43
CA ASN A 217 -29.79 -1.13 4.27
C ASN A 217 -28.96 -1.83 3.18
N TYR A 218 -29.10 -3.15 3.07
CA TYR A 218 -28.41 -3.99 2.08
C TYR A 218 -29.29 -4.43 0.91
N SER A 219 -30.39 -3.72 0.66
CA SER A 219 -31.32 -4.04 -0.44
C SER A 219 -30.73 -3.85 -1.84
N PHE A 220 -29.53 -3.25 -1.97
CA PHE A 220 -28.83 -3.07 -3.23
C PHE A 220 -28.15 -4.36 -3.75
N PHE A 221 -28.12 -5.44 -2.98
CA PHE A 221 -27.72 -6.74 -3.49
C PHE A 221 -28.86 -7.45 -4.21
N ASP A 222 -28.53 -8.10 -5.32
CA ASP A 222 -29.39 -9.07 -5.96
C ASP A 222 -29.47 -10.32 -5.06
N ARG A 223 -30.64 -10.98 -5.03
CA ARG A 223 -30.85 -12.22 -4.26
C ARG A 223 -29.84 -13.31 -4.65
N ASP A 224 -29.45 -13.36 -5.92
CA ASP A 224 -28.53 -14.36 -6.46
C ASP A 224 -27.08 -13.82 -6.55
N CYS A 225 -26.75 -12.79 -5.77
CA CYS A 225 -25.42 -12.19 -5.73
C CYS A 225 -24.34 -13.20 -5.30
N ASN A 226 -23.21 -13.19 -6.01
CA ASN A 226 -22.01 -13.94 -5.64
C ASN A 226 -20.76 -13.06 -5.62
N ARG A 227 -19.86 -13.32 -4.68
CA ARG A 227 -18.54 -12.69 -4.54
C ARG A 227 -17.41 -13.72 -4.72
N LEU A 228 -16.45 -13.36 -5.57
CA LEU A 228 -15.12 -13.96 -5.66
C LEU A 228 -14.10 -13.03 -5.01
N GLU A 229 -13.16 -13.59 -4.26
CA GLU A 229 -11.99 -12.90 -3.70
C GLU A 229 -10.76 -13.76 -4.04
N ASP A 230 -9.86 -13.24 -4.88
CA ASP A 230 -8.72 -13.99 -5.42
C ASP A 230 -9.13 -15.35 -6.03
N ALA A 231 -10.20 -15.33 -6.83
CA ALA A 231 -10.89 -16.49 -7.41
C ALA A 231 -11.50 -17.50 -6.42
N VAL A 232 -11.43 -17.25 -5.11
CA VAL A 232 -12.17 -18.03 -4.11
C VAL A 232 -13.57 -17.46 -4.00
N GLN A 233 -14.58 -18.28 -4.26
CA GLN A 233 -15.95 -17.87 -4.00
C GLN A 233 -16.18 -17.76 -2.48
N THR A 234 -16.61 -16.59 -2.01
CA THR A 234 -16.74 -16.27 -0.59
C THR A 234 -18.18 -16.19 -0.12
N THR A 235 -19.15 -16.51 -0.98
CA THR A 235 -20.60 -16.46 -0.72
C THR A 235 -21.27 -17.70 -1.27
N ASN A 236 -22.42 -18.10 -0.72
CA ASN A 236 -23.21 -19.24 -1.18
C ASN A 236 -22.40 -20.56 -1.32
N GLN A 237 -21.33 -20.71 -0.54
CA GLN A 237 -20.52 -21.93 -0.51
C GLN A 237 -21.28 -23.09 0.13
N ARG A 238 -21.18 -24.27 -0.46
CA ARG A 238 -21.85 -25.49 0.03
C ARG A 238 -20.95 -26.41 0.85
N THR A 239 -19.65 -26.10 0.91
CA THR A 239 -18.60 -27.02 1.38
C THR A 239 -18.20 -26.81 2.83
N GLY A 240 -18.82 -25.85 3.55
CA GLY A 240 -18.42 -25.50 4.93
C GLY A 240 -16.97 -25.00 5.03
N ALA A 241 -16.40 -24.53 3.92
CA ALA A 241 -15.04 -24.00 3.91
C ALA A 241 -14.98 -22.70 4.74
N ALA A 242 -14.00 -22.62 5.63
CA ALA A 242 -13.75 -21.41 6.40
C ALA A 242 -13.47 -20.22 5.47
N TYR A 243 -14.10 -19.08 5.75
CA TYR A 243 -13.69 -17.82 5.16
C TYR A 243 -12.39 -17.39 5.83
N GLY A 244 -11.39 -16.93 5.07
CA GLY A 244 -10.03 -16.67 5.58
C GLY A 244 -9.93 -15.69 6.75
N HIS A 245 -11.00 -14.93 7.00
CA HIS A 245 -11.10 -13.97 8.09
C HIS A 245 -12.05 -14.40 9.21
N SER A 246 -12.82 -15.48 9.05
CA SER A 246 -13.78 -15.95 10.06
C SER A 246 -13.41 -17.33 10.58
N ASN A 247 -13.55 -17.51 11.90
CA ASN A 247 -13.55 -18.85 12.50
C ASN A 247 -14.87 -19.59 12.24
N ASP A 248 -15.90 -18.89 11.73
CA ASP A 248 -17.17 -19.46 11.35
C ASP A 248 -17.19 -19.95 9.91
N THR A 249 -17.32 -21.26 9.78
CA THR A 249 -17.52 -21.95 8.51
C THR A 249 -18.86 -21.65 7.83
N VAL A 250 -19.83 -21.09 8.56
CA VAL A 250 -21.17 -20.72 8.06
C VAL A 250 -21.11 -19.41 7.28
N PHE A 251 -20.20 -18.48 7.61
CA PHE A 251 -20.15 -17.16 6.97
C PHE A 251 -20.10 -17.26 5.44
N ALA A 252 -19.23 -18.13 4.89
CA ALA A 252 -19.08 -18.31 3.44
C ALA A 252 -20.32 -18.95 2.78
N SER A 253 -21.21 -19.60 3.54
CA SER A 253 -22.45 -20.19 3.02
C SER A 253 -23.55 -19.16 2.77
N LEU A 254 -23.45 -17.97 3.36
CA LEU A 254 -24.42 -16.89 3.21
C LEU A 254 -24.29 -16.19 1.85
N GLY A 255 -25.40 -15.61 1.38
CA GLY A 255 -25.39 -14.67 0.25
C GLY A 255 -24.83 -13.29 0.62
N CYS A 256 -24.57 -12.44 -0.38
CA CYS A 256 -23.93 -11.14 -0.18
C CYS A 256 -24.63 -10.26 0.88
N ALA A 257 -25.96 -10.06 0.77
CA ALA A 257 -26.70 -9.25 1.73
C ALA A 257 -26.66 -9.83 3.14
N ALA A 258 -26.84 -11.14 3.26
CA ALA A 258 -26.84 -11.83 4.54
C ALA A 258 -25.49 -11.73 5.26
N GLN A 259 -24.36 -11.74 4.53
CA GLN A 259 -23.05 -11.48 5.14
C GLN A 259 -22.91 -10.08 5.72
N PHE A 260 -23.43 -9.06 5.03
CA PHE A 260 -23.38 -7.68 5.56
C PHE A 260 -24.31 -7.49 6.76
N GLN A 261 -25.41 -8.25 6.82
CA GLN A 261 -26.36 -8.24 7.93
C GLN A 261 -25.80 -8.86 9.21
N THR A 262 -24.67 -9.58 9.16
CA THR A 262 -24.02 -10.07 10.38
C THR A 262 -23.21 -8.98 11.07
N GLY A 263 -22.81 -7.90 10.38
CA GLY A 263 -21.86 -6.92 10.92
C GLY A 263 -20.40 -7.39 10.89
N PHE A 264 -20.14 -8.61 10.40
CA PHE A 264 -18.82 -9.24 10.47
C PHE A 264 -17.74 -8.50 9.67
N LEU A 265 -18.10 -7.71 8.64
CA LEU A 265 -17.13 -6.95 7.86
C LEU A 265 -16.69 -5.65 8.56
N GLY A 266 -17.14 -5.41 9.80
CA GLY A 266 -16.87 -4.19 10.57
C GLY A 266 -15.40 -4.00 10.96
N PHE A 267 -14.54 -4.99 10.72
CA PHE A 267 -13.08 -4.84 10.84
C PHE A 267 -12.52 -3.86 9.81
N VAL A 268 -13.22 -3.61 8.69
CA VAL A 268 -12.85 -2.60 7.71
C VAL A 268 -13.22 -1.21 8.24
N THR A 269 -12.27 -0.55 8.91
CA THR A 269 -12.54 0.67 9.69
C THR A 269 -12.70 1.94 8.86
N ARG A 270 -12.16 1.95 7.63
CA ARG A 270 -12.32 3.01 6.63
C ARG A 270 -12.06 2.47 5.22
N ILE A 271 -12.80 2.94 4.23
CA ILE A 271 -12.58 2.66 2.81
C ILE A 271 -12.41 3.98 2.09
N ARG A 272 -11.17 4.29 1.72
CA ARG A 272 -10.78 5.54 1.06
C ARG A 272 -10.42 5.30 -0.40
N ALA A 273 -10.12 6.39 -1.10
CA ALA A 273 -9.72 6.37 -2.49
C ALA A 273 -10.70 5.63 -3.41
N ARG A 274 -12.01 5.71 -3.13
CA ARG A 274 -13.06 4.99 -3.87
C ARG A 274 -13.18 5.54 -5.29
N ARG A 275 -12.46 4.96 -6.25
CA ARG A 275 -12.45 5.35 -7.66
C ARG A 275 -13.13 4.28 -8.51
N PHE A 276 -13.77 4.71 -9.60
CA PHE A 276 -14.48 3.86 -10.56
C PHE A 276 -13.94 4.09 -11.97
N PRO A 277 -12.65 3.78 -12.22
CA PRO A 277 -11.95 4.21 -13.43
C PRO A 277 -12.48 3.59 -14.72
N VAL A 278 -13.09 2.39 -14.69
CA VAL A 278 -13.66 1.77 -15.89
C VAL A 278 -15.13 1.46 -15.65
N VAL A 279 -16.03 2.11 -16.40
CA VAL A 279 -17.47 1.82 -16.37
C VAL A 279 -17.90 1.29 -17.73
N ASP A 280 -18.12 -0.02 -17.78
CA ASP A 280 -18.52 -0.77 -18.97
C ASP A 280 -20.06 -0.79 -19.07
N GLU A 281 -20.65 0.27 -19.64
CA GLU A 281 -22.09 0.39 -19.81
C GLU A 281 -22.68 -0.71 -20.70
N ALA A 282 -21.90 -1.25 -21.65
CA ALA A 282 -22.39 -2.33 -22.51
C ALA A 282 -22.64 -3.62 -21.72
N ARG A 283 -21.76 -3.94 -20.76
CA ARG A 283 -21.84 -5.13 -19.91
C ARG A 283 -22.45 -4.86 -18.53
N GLN A 284 -22.82 -3.61 -18.24
CA GLN A 284 -23.32 -3.17 -16.93
C GLN A 284 -22.35 -3.51 -15.80
N ALA A 285 -21.06 -3.29 -16.06
CA ALA A 285 -19.98 -3.63 -15.15
C ALA A 285 -19.12 -2.41 -14.80
N VAL A 286 -18.51 -2.43 -13.62
CA VAL A 286 -17.63 -1.38 -13.10
C VAL A 286 -16.38 -2.03 -12.54
N LEU A 287 -15.19 -1.60 -12.97
CA LEU A 287 -13.95 -1.90 -12.27
C LEU A 287 -13.64 -0.71 -11.35
N ALA A 288 -13.63 -0.97 -10.05
CA ALA A 288 -13.31 -0.02 -9.00
C ALA A 288 -11.91 -0.29 -8.44
N MET A 289 -11.27 0.76 -7.93
CA MET A 289 -9.99 0.71 -7.24
C MET A 289 -10.12 1.50 -5.95
N THR A 290 -9.79 0.88 -4.81
CA THR A 290 -10.01 1.44 -3.47
C THR A 290 -8.88 1.07 -2.50
N THR A 291 -8.88 1.68 -1.31
CA THR A 291 -8.02 1.24 -0.21
C THR A 291 -8.84 1.00 1.06
N LEU A 292 -8.75 -0.21 1.61
CA LEU A 292 -9.43 -0.65 2.83
C LEU A 292 -8.45 -0.54 4.00
N ASP A 293 -8.69 0.40 4.91
CA ASP A 293 -7.89 0.64 6.09
C ASP A 293 -8.44 -0.14 7.31
N HIS A 294 -7.54 -0.81 8.01
CA HIS A 294 -7.78 -1.50 9.27
C HIS A 294 -6.86 -0.86 10.32
N ASN A 295 -7.41 -0.14 11.29
CA ASN A 295 -6.59 0.58 12.28
C ASN A 295 -6.09 -0.32 13.44
N GLY A 296 -6.47 -1.59 13.48
CA GLY A 296 -6.05 -2.55 14.52
C GLY A 296 -6.82 -2.48 15.85
N THR A 297 -7.81 -1.58 15.99
CA THR A 297 -8.53 -1.38 17.26
C THR A 297 -9.76 -2.26 17.43
N VAL A 298 -10.31 -2.80 16.35
CA VAL A 298 -11.45 -3.73 16.40
C VAL A 298 -10.94 -5.06 16.94
N ARG A 299 -11.47 -5.55 18.07
CA ARG A 299 -10.98 -6.78 18.74
C ARG A 299 -11.97 -7.93 18.68
N VAL A 300 -13.26 -7.60 18.62
CA VAL A 300 -14.36 -8.56 18.53
C VAL A 300 -15.38 -8.06 17.54
N LEU A 301 -16.02 -8.97 16.83
CA LEU A 301 -17.12 -8.68 15.91
C LEU A 301 -18.24 -9.69 16.10
N PRO A 302 -19.49 -9.34 15.77
CA PRO A 302 -20.56 -10.33 15.75
C PRO A 302 -20.26 -11.36 14.67
N ASP A 303 -20.41 -12.63 15.05
CA ASP A 303 -20.40 -13.76 14.13
C ASP A 303 -21.79 -13.96 13.50
N VAL A 304 -21.96 -14.96 12.62
CA VAL A 304 -23.23 -15.20 11.90
C VAL A 304 -24.43 -15.34 12.85
N ASN A 305 -24.23 -15.93 14.02
CA ASN A 305 -25.28 -16.12 15.03
C ASN A 305 -25.45 -14.92 15.98
N GLY A 306 -24.78 -13.79 15.72
CA GLY A 306 -24.78 -12.60 16.57
C GLY A 306 -23.93 -12.72 17.85
N VAL A 307 -23.23 -13.85 18.04
CA VAL A 307 -22.28 -14.06 19.14
C VAL A 307 -20.98 -13.32 18.83
N LEU A 308 -20.42 -12.59 19.79
CA LEU A 308 -19.14 -11.92 19.58
C LEU A 308 -18.00 -12.94 19.43
N ALA A 309 -17.28 -12.86 18.32
CA ALA A 309 -16.08 -13.64 18.03
C ALA A 309 -14.85 -12.74 18.00
N PRO A 310 -13.68 -13.23 18.47
CA PRO A 310 -12.43 -12.51 18.30
C PRO A 310 -12.08 -12.40 16.82
N ILE A 311 -11.63 -11.22 16.40
CA ILE A 311 -11.05 -11.05 15.07
C ILE A 311 -9.74 -11.85 14.95
N PRO A 312 -9.36 -12.32 13.74
CA PRO A 312 -8.08 -12.97 13.54
C PRO A 312 -6.91 -12.08 13.98
N PRO A 313 -5.83 -12.64 14.57
CA PRO A 313 -4.62 -11.89 14.95
C PRO A 313 -4.00 -11.10 13.80
N TYR A 314 -4.35 -11.41 12.55
CA TYR A 314 -4.04 -10.60 11.39
C TYR A 314 -4.38 -9.12 11.61
N PHE A 315 -5.55 -8.79 12.15
CA PHE A 315 -5.98 -7.39 12.34
C PHE A 315 -5.53 -6.79 13.67
N ASP A 316 -4.44 -7.31 14.27
CA ASP A 316 -3.88 -6.78 15.52
C ASP A 316 -3.12 -5.47 15.38
N VAL A 317 -2.72 -5.14 14.16
CA VAL A 317 -1.87 -3.99 13.86
C VAL A 317 -2.47 -3.18 12.71
N PRO A 318 -2.17 -1.87 12.63
CA PRO A 318 -2.66 -1.02 11.55
C PRO A 318 -2.13 -1.47 10.19
N ARG A 319 -3.02 -1.61 9.21
CA ARG A 319 -2.72 -2.08 7.84
C ARG A 319 -3.72 -1.57 6.81
N SER A 320 -3.30 -1.50 5.55
CA SER A 320 -4.15 -1.08 4.44
C SER A 320 -4.13 -2.13 3.32
N LEU A 321 -5.28 -2.43 2.73
CA LEU A 321 -5.38 -3.28 1.54
C LEU A 321 -5.74 -2.41 0.35
N GLN A 322 -4.90 -2.37 -0.67
CA GLN A 322 -5.30 -1.88 -1.98
C GLN A 322 -6.17 -2.96 -2.62
N ALA A 323 -7.37 -2.59 -3.07
CA ALA A 323 -8.32 -3.51 -3.67
C ALA A 323 -8.72 -3.03 -5.06
N ALA A 324 -8.78 -4.00 -5.98
CA ALA A 324 -9.40 -3.84 -7.28
C ALA A 324 -10.60 -4.79 -7.35
N GLU A 325 -11.77 -4.20 -7.61
CA GLU A 325 -13.05 -4.89 -7.49
C GLU A 325 -13.90 -4.62 -8.72
N ALA A 326 -14.30 -5.70 -9.41
CA ALA A 326 -15.28 -5.63 -10.47
C ALA A 326 -16.67 -5.89 -9.91
N PHE A 327 -17.63 -5.06 -10.32
CA PHE A 327 -19.05 -5.21 -10.01
C PHE A 327 -19.84 -5.39 -11.30
N ARG A 328 -20.73 -6.36 -11.37
CA ARG A 328 -21.77 -6.44 -12.41
C ARG A 328 -23.12 -6.21 -11.78
N LEU A 329 -23.90 -5.35 -12.40
CA LEU A 329 -25.29 -5.15 -12.02
C LEU A 329 -26.22 -6.01 -12.89
N ARG A 330 -27.30 -6.47 -12.26
CA ARG A 330 -28.49 -7.00 -12.93
C ARG A 330 -29.65 -6.15 -12.45
N THR A 331 -30.39 -5.57 -13.39
CA THR A 331 -31.26 -4.42 -13.09
C THR A 331 -30.46 -3.36 -12.31
N ASP A 332 -31.01 -2.82 -11.24
CA ASP A 332 -30.45 -1.85 -10.30
C ASP A 332 -29.68 -2.46 -9.11
N LYS A 333 -29.33 -3.75 -9.15
CA LYS A 333 -28.73 -4.46 -8.01
C LYS A 333 -27.39 -5.12 -8.34
N LEU A 334 -26.51 -5.22 -7.33
CA LEU A 334 -25.23 -5.94 -7.43
C LEU A 334 -25.48 -7.43 -7.59
N TYR A 335 -25.01 -7.99 -8.71
CA TYR A 335 -25.24 -9.38 -9.09
C TYR A 335 -23.96 -10.23 -9.05
N ARG A 336 -22.82 -9.66 -9.44
CA ARG A 336 -21.51 -10.31 -9.30
C ARG A 336 -20.48 -9.34 -8.78
N ILE A 337 -19.60 -9.86 -7.95
CA ILE A 337 -18.48 -9.13 -7.37
C ILE A 337 -17.24 -10.00 -7.55
N GLU A 338 -16.18 -9.43 -8.08
CA GLU A 338 -14.88 -10.09 -8.22
C GLU A 338 -13.79 -9.17 -7.70
N MET A 339 -13.20 -9.54 -6.58
CA MET A 339 -12.24 -8.75 -5.82
C MET A 339 -10.86 -9.40 -5.89
N THR A 340 -9.84 -8.55 -5.95
CA THR A 340 -8.45 -8.92 -5.68
C THR A 340 -7.85 -7.86 -4.78
N LEU A 341 -6.96 -8.27 -3.86
CA LEU A 341 -6.38 -7.37 -2.88
C LEU A 341 -4.88 -7.56 -2.72
N THR A 342 -4.18 -6.49 -2.34
CA THR A 342 -2.77 -6.57 -1.95
C THR A 342 -2.55 -5.65 -0.76
N GLU A 343 -1.80 -6.10 0.24
CA GLU A 343 -1.47 -5.24 1.36
C GLU A 343 -0.42 -4.19 0.99
N VAL A 344 -0.65 -2.99 1.49
CA VAL A 344 0.25 -1.84 1.41
C VAL A 344 0.40 -1.22 2.81
N PRO A 345 1.48 -0.44 3.06
CA PRO A 345 1.67 0.27 4.32
C PRO A 345 0.42 1.04 4.76
N TYR A 346 0.15 1.04 6.07
CA TYR A 346 -1.04 1.67 6.61
C TYR A 346 -1.12 3.16 6.23
N ARG A 347 -2.29 3.57 5.73
CA ARG A 347 -2.56 4.90 5.15
C ARG A 347 -1.71 5.30 3.94
N MET A 348 -1.06 4.34 3.27
CA MET A 348 -0.37 4.61 2.00
C MET A 348 -1.34 5.16 0.97
N ARG A 349 -1.00 6.29 0.36
CA ARG A 349 -1.90 7.05 -0.52
C ARG A 349 -1.80 6.57 -1.96
N SER A 350 -2.93 6.59 -2.66
CA SER A 350 -2.94 6.35 -4.10
C SER A 350 -2.51 7.62 -4.83
N PRO A 351 -1.66 7.52 -5.87
CA PRO A 351 -1.20 8.67 -6.65
C PRO A 351 -2.27 9.24 -7.59
N PHE A 352 -3.39 8.54 -7.78
CA PHE A 352 -4.51 8.98 -8.62
C PHE A 352 -5.59 9.77 -7.86
N LEU A 353 -5.30 10.25 -6.65
CA LEU A 353 -6.17 11.18 -5.92
C LEU A 353 -5.80 12.63 -6.27
N ALA A 354 -6.79 13.52 -6.27
CA ALA A 354 -6.57 14.95 -6.48
C ALA A 354 -5.62 15.51 -5.40
N ALA A 355 -4.80 16.51 -5.76
CA ALA A 355 -3.74 17.05 -4.90
C ALA A 355 -4.22 17.50 -3.50
N ASP A 356 -5.48 17.90 -3.36
CA ASP A 356 -6.09 18.31 -2.09
C ASP A 356 -6.36 17.12 -1.13
N ASP A 357 -6.56 15.91 -1.66
CA ASP A 357 -6.64 14.66 -0.89
C ASP A 357 -5.25 14.04 -0.63
N VAL A 358 -4.22 14.49 -1.37
CA VAL A 358 -2.84 13.99 -1.30
C VAL A 358 -1.98 14.76 -0.30
N ARG A 359 -2.36 15.98 0.11
CA ARG A 359 -1.62 16.73 1.14
C ARG A 359 -2.04 16.28 2.55
N TYR A 360 -1.09 15.81 3.34
CA TYR A 360 -1.29 15.73 4.78
C TYR A 360 -1.35 17.17 5.29
N VAL A 361 -2.53 17.63 5.68
CA VAL A 361 -2.66 18.86 6.45
C VAL A 361 -2.53 18.44 7.90
N PRO A 362 -1.44 18.81 8.61
CA PRO A 362 -1.33 18.53 10.04
C PRO A 362 -2.56 19.11 10.72
N SER A 363 -3.36 18.27 11.41
CA SER A 363 -4.43 18.83 12.22
C SER A 363 -3.78 19.57 13.38
N ASN A 364 -4.01 20.87 13.47
CA ASN A 364 -3.57 21.68 14.63
C ASN A 364 -4.28 21.26 15.93
N ASN A 365 -5.27 20.37 15.81
CA ASN A 365 -5.97 19.76 16.91
C ASN A 365 -5.54 18.30 17.00
N ALA A 366 -4.94 17.90 18.13
CA ALA A 366 -5.10 16.54 18.61
C ALA A 366 -6.61 16.28 18.64
N SER A 367 -7.09 15.36 17.81
CA SER A 367 -8.52 15.11 17.66
C SER A 367 -9.09 14.71 19.02
N THR A 368 -9.99 15.52 19.57
CA THR A 368 -10.89 15.11 20.64
C THR A 368 -11.65 13.88 20.13
N LYS A 369 -11.26 12.69 20.59
CA LYS A 369 -11.93 11.41 20.28
C LYS A 369 -13.45 11.62 20.32
N GLY A 370 -14.14 11.19 19.27
CA GLY A 370 -15.59 11.13 19.20
C GLY A 370 -16.12 10.16 20.26
N VAL A 371 -16.27 10.66 21.47
CA VAL A 371 -17.08 10.03 22.52
C VAL A 371 -18.47 10.63 22.37
N ASN A 372 -19.42 9.83 21.87
CA ASN A 372 -20.84 10.08 22.13
C ASN A 372 -21.03 9.95 23.65
N GLY A 373 -20.85 11.05 24.35
CA GLY A 373 -20.95 11.16 25.80
C GLY A 373 -20.78 12.61 26.18
N SER A 374 -21.88 13.28 26.49
CA SER A 374 -21.89 14.62 27.06
C SER A 374 -21.18 14.61 28.42
N ALA A 375 -19.89 14.97 28.42
CA ALA A 375 -19.19 15.38 29.62
C ALA A 375 -18.32 16.58 29.26
N SER A 376 -18.60 17.73 29.89
CA SER A 376 -17.76 18.91 29.75
C SER A 376 -16.39 18.61 30.37
N ALA A 377 -15.41 18.27 29.53
CA ALA A 377 -14.02 18.23 29.97
C ALA A 377 -13.59 19.67 30.30
N SER A 378 -13.28 19.96 31.56
CA SER A 378 -12.59 21.18 31.93
C SER A 378 -11.30 21.27 31.13
N ALA A 379 -11.09 22.36 30.39
CA ALA A 379 -9.88 22.55 29.60
C ALA A 379 -8.64 22.46 30.51
N ALA A 380 -7.94 21.33 30.44
CA ALA A 380 -6.68 21.14 31.14
C ALA A 380 -5.69 22.21 30.66
N ALA A 381 -4.83 22.70 31.55
CA ALA A 381 -3.77 23.62 31.17
C ALA A 381 -2.91 22.98 30.05
N PRO A 382 -2.49 23.76 29.04
CA PRO A 382 -1.71 23.23 27.93
C PRO A 382 -0.42 22.59 28.47
N PRO A 383 0.03 21.44 27.90
CA PRO A 383 1.21 20.74 28.38
C PRO A 383 2.45 21.65 28.41
N THR A 384 3.15 21.67 29.53
CA THR A 384 4.37 22.47 29.68
C THR A 384 5.46 22.00 28.70
N PRO A 385 6.09 22.93 27.95
CA PRO A 385 7.25 22.64 27.11
C PRO A 385 8.45 22.10 27.92
N PHE A 386 9.35 21.41 27.24
CA PHE A 386 10.59 20.92 27.85
C PHE A 386 11.58 22.07 28.14
N PRO A 387 12.35 21.99 29.24
CA PRO A 387 13.34 23.01 29.60
C PRO A 387 14.31 23.36 28.46
N GLN A 388 14.71 24.63 28.35
CA GLN A 388 15.66 25.10 27.35
C GLN A 388 16.87 25.79 28.02
N PRO A 389 18.12 25.48 27.59
CA PRO A 389 18.47 24.47 26.59
C PRO A 389 18.15 23.05 27.08
N CYS A 390 17.58 22.21 26.23
CA CYS A 390 17.28 20.83 26.58
C CYS A 390 18.56 19.99 26.48
N ASP A 391 19.17 19.74 27.62
CA ASP A 391 20.36 18.89 27.73
C ASP A 391 20.02 17.41 27.53
N ARG A 392 21.02 16.53 27.74
CA ARG A 392 20.86 15.09 27.52
C ARG A 392 19.88 14.45 28.51
N ALA A 393 19.83 14.92 29.76
CA ALA A 393 18.88 14.41 30.74
C ALA A 393 17.46 14.81 30.35
N CYS A 394 17.28 16.05 29.91
CA CYS A 394 16.04 16.54 29.32
C CYS A 394 15.60 15.71 28.11
N LEU A 395 16.48 15.43 27.13
CA LEU A 395 16.13 14.62 25.95
C LEU A 395 15.78 13.16 26.28
N ARG A 396 16.35 12.58 27.33
CA ARG A 396 15.91 11.26 27.82
C ARG A 396 14.50 11.32 28.39
N ALA A 397 14.19 12.34 29.17
CA ALA A 397 12.84 12.57 29.68
C ALA A 397 11.82 12.84 28.56
N VAL A 398 12.25 13.41 27.43
CA VAL A 398 11.42 13.54 26.22
C VAL A 398 11.03 12.17 25.68
N THR A 399 12.01 11.26 25.50
CA THR A 399 11.74 9.88 25.08
C THR A 399 10.76 9.20 26.02
N ASP A 400 11.00 9.28 27.34
CA ASP A 400 10.13 8.66 28.33
C ASP A 400 8.70 9.20 28.24
N ARG A 401 8.54 10.53 28.17
CA ARG A 401 7.22 11.17 28.09
C ARG A 401 6.47 10.81 26.81
N VAL A 402 7.16 10.73 25.68
CA VAL A 402 6.54 10.31 24.41
C VAL A 402 6.10 8.85 24.47
N LEU A 403 6.93 7.93 24.98
CA LEU A 403 6.55 6.52 25.13
C LEU A 403 5.35 6.35 26.07
N HIS A 404 5.32 7.09 27.19
CA HIS A 404 4.16 7.09 28.09
C HIS A 404 2.89 7.61 27.39
N ALA A 405 2.99 8.68 26.59
CA ALA A 405 1.86 9.22 25.84
C ALA A 405 1.36 8.24 24.76
N MET A 406 2.27 7.53 24.07
CA MET A 406 1.91 6.50 23.09
C MET A 406 1.17 5.33 23.73
N LEU A 407 1.68 4.82 24.86
CA LEU A 407 1.01 3.76 25.64
C LEU A 407 -0.31 4.20 26.26
N ALA A 408 -0.48 5.50 26.52
CA ALA A 408 -1.72 6.08 27.01
C ALA A 408 -2.71 6.40 25.86
N HIS A 409 -2.29 6.27 24.60
CA HIS A 409 -3.06 6.65 23.42
C HIS A 409 -3.56 8.12 23.51
N ASP A 410 -2.67 9.00 23.99
CA ASP A 410 -2.95 10.41 24.30
C ASP A 410 -1.79 11.34 23.91
N ALA A 411 -1.69 11.63 22.61
CA ALA A 411 -0.75 12.61 22.08
C ALA A 411 -1.02 14.04 22.57
N ALA A 412 -2.25 14.35 22.98
CA ALA A 412 -2.62 15.67 23.51
C ALA A 412 -1.93 15.99 24.85
N SER A 413 -1.46 14.96 25.58
CA SER A 413 -0.64 15.12 26.79
C SER A 413 0.77 15.69 26.54
N LEU A 414 1.19 15.77 25.28
CA LEU A 414 2.52 16.24 24.87
C LEU A 414 2.53 17.73 24.52
N PRO A 415 3.65 18.44 24.76
CA PRO A 415 3.80 19.83 24.34
C PRO A 415 4.09 19.90 22.83
N LEU A 416 3.08 19.65 22.00
CA LEU A 416 3.20 19.70 20.55
C LEU A 416 3.41 21.13 20.06
N GLY A 417 4.36 21.32 19.15
CA GLY A 417 4.61 22.58 18.45
C GLY A 417 3.59 22.83 17.35
N ALA A 418 3.51 24.08 16.89
CA ALA A 418 2.67 24.41 15.74
C ALA A 418 3.13 23.62 14.50
N GLY A 419 2.20 22.94 13.83
CA GLY A 419 2.50 22.11 12.66
C GLY A 419 3.28 20.84 12.98
N ALA A 420 3.31 20.37 14.23
CA ALA A 420 3.98 19.14 14.61
C ALA A 420 3.49 17.94 13.77
N GLN A 421 4.42 17.15 13.26
CA GLN A 421 4.14 16.04 12.35
C GLN A 421 4.45 14.70 13.01
N TYR A 422 3.55 13.74 12.80
CA TYR A 422 3.74 12.34 13.15
C TYR A 422 3.73 11.48 11.89
N SER A 423 4.67 10.54 11.80
CA SER A 423 4.64 9.51 10.78
C SER A 423 4.85 8.12 11.37
N GLU A 424 4.24 7.13 10.74
CA GLU A 424 4.54 5.72 10.96
C GLU A 424 5.02 5.08 9.66
N ASN A 425 6.15 4.39 9.70
CA ASN A 425 6.69 3.64 8.56
C ASN A 425 6.73 4.46 7.26
N GLY A 426 7.07 5.75 7.38
CA GLY A 426 7.17 6.67 6.26
C GLY A 426 5.83 7.20 5.71
N GLN A 427 4.70 7.00 6.39
CA GLN A 427 3.43 7.67 6.07
C GLN A 427 3.08 8.71 7.13
N PHE A 428 2.73 9.93 6.74
CA PHE A 428 2.19 10.93 7.68
C PHE A 428 0.79 10.54 8.13
N LEU A 429 0.59 10.51 9.45
CA LEU A 429 -0.63 10.11 10.11
C LEU A 429 -1.16 11.23 11.01
N GLU A 430 -2.47 11.22 11.24
CA GLU A 430 -3.07 12.01 12.32
C GLU A 430 -2.49 11.56 13.67
N TRP A 431 -2.36 12.49 14.62
CA TRP A 431 -2.04 12.13 16.00
C TRP A 431 -3.12 11.20 16.57
N ASP A 432 -2.73 10.29 17.45
CA ASP A 432 -3.60 9.23 17.99
C ASP A 432 -4.15 8.25 16.94
N ASN A 433 -3.48 8.10 15.80
CA ASN A 433 -3.77 7.10 14.77
C ASN A 433 -2.60 6.10 14.62
N GLY A 434 -2.87 4.92 14.06
CA GLY A 434 -1.85 3.92 13.77
C GLY A 434 -1.26 3.33 15.05
N LEU A 435 0.06 3.30 15.17
CA LEU A 435 0.79 2.79 16.33
C LEU A 435 0.30 3.41 17.65
N TRP A 436 -0.15 4.67 17.64
CA TRP A 436 -0.73 5.32 18.82
C TRP A 436 -2.03 4.70 19.29
N GLU A 437 -2.75 3.94 18.46
CA GLU A 437 -4.00 3.27 18.85
C GLU A 437 -3.77 1.83 19.33
N THR A 438 -2.63 1.23 18.96
CA THR A 438 -2.40 -0.21 19.07
C THR A 438 -1.28 -0.59 20.03
N LEU A 439 -0.33 0.31 20.32
CA LEU A 439 0.82 0.04 21.18
C LEU A 439 0.41 -0.23 22.63
N GLN A 440 0.80 -1.38 23.17
CA GLN A 440 0.48 -1.82 24.53
C GLN A 440 1.72 -1.93 25.44
N GLU A 441 2.87 -2.28 24.87
CA GLU A 441 4.08 -2.48 25.65
C GLU A 441 5.31 -2.00 24.87
N VAL A 442 6.30 -1.52 25.62
CA VAL A 442 7.64 -1.22 25.10
C VAL A 442 8.70 -1.66 26.11
N THR A 443 9.89 -1.97 25.63
CA THR A 443 11.07 -2.09 26.51
C THR A 443 11.60 -0.72 26.88
N TRP A 444 11.95 -0.52 28.15
CA TRP A 444 12.40 0.78 28.66
C TRP A 444 13.93 0.90 28.69
N PRO A 445 14.53 2.01 28.20
CA PRO A 445 15.97 2.22 28.27
C PRO A 445 16.48 2.29 29.72
N GLY A 446 17.65 1.71 30.00
CA GLY A 446 18.31 1.84 31.31
C GLY A 446 17.79 0.92 32.43
N TYR A 447 16.70 0.17 32.22
CA TYR A 447 16.19 -0.80 33.20
C TYR A 447 16.89 -2.16 33.06
N ALA A 448 18.14 -2.22 33.50
CA ALA A 448 18.88 -3.47 33.56
C ALA A 448 18.58 -4.23 34.87
N THR A 449 17.78 -5.30 34.74
CA THR A 449 17.96 -6.57 35.47
C THR A 449 17.56 -6.76 36.96
N THR A 450 17.07 -5.78 37.74
CA THR A 450 16.63 -6.09 39.13
C THR A 450 15.35 -5.39 39.58
N LYS A 451 14.35 -6.19 39.99
CA LYS A 451 13.12 -5.87 40.76
C LYS A 451 12.15 -4.77 40.24
N GLU A 452 12.52 -3.91 39.30
CA GLU A 452 11.63 -2.89 38.70
C GLU A 452 10.79 -3.40 37.52
N LYS A 453 10.82 -4.71 37.25
CA LYS A 453 9.97 -5.38 36.23
C LYS A 453 8.47 -5.13 36.44
N THR A 454 8.04 -4.77 37.66
CA THR A 454 6.64 -4.54 38.03
C THR A 454 6.10 -3.16 37.67
N VAL A 455 6.94 -2.19 37.30
CA VAL A 455 6.49 -0.84 36.90
C VAL A 455 6.47 -0.68 35.37
N ALA A 456 7.32 -1.42 34.66
CA ALA A 456 7.48 -1.38 33.20
C ALA A 456 6.29 -1.96 32.40
N ALA A 457 5.38 -2.69 33.06
CA ALA A 457 4.14 -3.17 32.49
C ALA A 457 2.96 -2.39 33.08
N ARG A 458 2.71 -1.17 32.59
CA ARG A 458 1.32 -0.67 32.56
C ARG A 458 0.61 -1.45 31.46
N SER A 459 0.32 -2.72 31.72
CA SER A 459 -0.59 -3.48 30.90
C SER A 459 -1.97 -2.86 31.09
N THR A 460 -2.49 -2.24 30.03
CA THR A 460 -3.91 -1.89 29.96
C THR A 460 -4.70 -3.18 29.71
N GLY A 461 -4.75 -4.06 30.71
CA GLY A 461 -5.60 -5.25 30.71
C GLY A 461 -5.06 -6.44 29.91
N ALA A 462 -4.80 -7.53 30.64
CA ALA A 462 -4.85 -8.94 30.25
C ALA A 462 -4.68 -9.33 28.76
N THR A 463 -3.57 -9.99 28.43
CA THR A 463 -3.57 -11.08 27.45
C THR A 463 -3.03 -12.36 28.10
N ASN A 464 -3.86 -13.39 28.13
CA ASN A 464 -3.48 -14.76 28.48
C ASN A 464 -2.33 -15.23 27.55
N GLY A 465 -1.16 -15.52 28.11
CA GLY A 465 -0.34 -16.63 27.63
C GLY A 465 1.02 -16.37 26.97
N THR A 466 1.47 -15.13 26.70
CA THR A 466 2.86 -14.89 26.28
C THR A 466 3.51 -13.77 27.09
N SER A 467 4.59 -14.08 27.80
CA SER A 467 5.38 -13.07 28.50
C SER A 467 6.06 -12.15 27.48
N PHE A 468 6.00 -10.84 27.70
CA PHE A 468 6.81 -9.89 26.93
C PHE A 468 8.27 -10.06 27.30
N ASN A 469 9.06 -10.59 26.36
CA ASN A 469 10.46 -10.86 26.59
C ASN A 469 11.26 -9.55 26.61
N THR A 470 11.44 -8.99 27.80
CA THR A 470 12.26 -7.79 28.03
C THR A 470 13.76 -8.01 27.85
N ALA A 471 14.21 -9.24 27.55
CA ALA A 471 15.63 -9.56 27.43
C ALA A 471 16.33 -8.92 26.23
N TYR A 472 15.61 -8.48 25.19
CA TYR A 472 16.20 -7.73 24.08
C TYR A 472 16.86 -6.43 24.56
N GLY A 473 16.19 -5.69 25.45
CA GLY A 473 16.63 -4.38 25.94
C GLY A 473 16.17 -3.20 25.06
N ALA A 474 16.52 -1.99 25.49
CA ALA A 474 16.24 -0.75 24.76
C ALA A 474 17.34 0.29 24.98
N VAL A 475 17.46 1.23 24.05
CA VAL A 475 18.46 2.30 24.07
C VAL A 475 17.78 3.64 23.75
N ALA A 476 18.14 4.67 24.51
CA ALA A 476 17.80 6.05 24.23
C ALA A 476 19.03 6.81 23.73
N LEU A 477 18.84 7.58 22.65
CA LEU A 477 19.83 8.48 22.07
C LEU A 477 19.45 9.92 22.43
N ALA A 478 20.44 10.75 22.74
CA ALA A 478 20.24 12.18 23.00
C ALA A 478 21.24 13.01 22.19
N ASP A 479 20.74 13.88 21.33
CA ASP A 479 21.53 14.87 20.59
C ASP A 479 21.07 16.30 20.93
N PRO A 480 21.71 16.95 21.93
CA PRO A 480 21.40 18.34 22.27
C PRO A 480 21.69 19.32 21.13
N THR A 481 22.61 18.99 20.21
CA THR A 481 23.01 19.88 19.10
C THR A 481 21.87 20.08 18.12
N THR A 482 21.14 18.99 17.83
CA THR A 482 19.99 18.99 16.90
C THR A 482 18.64 19.01 17.62
N ARG A 483 18.66 19.00 18.97
CA ARG A 483 17.49 18.85 19.85
C ARG A 483 16.66 17.62 19.50
N THR A 484 17.35 16.51 19.26
CA THR A 484 16.75 15.26 18.84
C THR A 484 16.95 14.19 19.91
N ALA A 485 15.84 13.58 20.31
CA ALA A 485 15.84 12.37 21.10
C ALA A 485 15.56 11.16 20.19
N GLY A 486 16.16 10.03 20.51
CA GLY A 486 15.96 8.77 19.79
C GLY A 486 15.61 7.62 20.73
N TYR A 487 14.87 6.65 20.23
CA TYR A 487 14.56 5.38 20.92
C TYR A 487 14.74 4.20 19.97
N TRP A 488 15.32 3.12 20.49
CA TRP A 488 15.35 1.79 19.87
C TRP A 488 14.99 0.74 20.91
N GLY A 489 13.99 -0.10 20.64
CA GLY A 489 13.62 -1.21 21.55
C GLY A 489 12.49 -2.06 21.01
N LEU A 490 12.08 -3.06 21.79
CA LEU A 490 10.88 -3.85 21.47
C LEU A 490 9.61 -3.02 21.73
N SER A 491 8.65 -3.24 20.85
CA SER A 491 7.24 -2.84 20.98
C SER A 491 6.36 -4.09 21.02
N ARG A 492 5.14 -3.95 21.54
CA ARG A 492 4.04 -4.90 21.33
C ARG A 492 2.77 -4.13 21.04
N GLU A 493 2.13 -4.46 19.94
CA GLU A 493 0.80 -4.00 19.58
C GLU A 493 -0.15 -5.18 19.69
N GLN A 494 -1.11 -5.12 20.60
CA GLN A 494 -2.02 -6.25 20.86
C GLN A 494 -1.22 -7.55 21.10
N THR A 495 -1.32 -8.55 20.21
CA THR A 495 -0.53 -9.79 20.30
C THR A 495 0.75 -9.79 19.44
N THR A 496 0.97 -8.74 18.64
CA THR A 496 2.07 -8.66 17.66
C THR A 496 3.29 -7.97 18.26
N PRO A 497 4.43 -8.66 18.41
CA PRO A 497 5.67 -8.02 18.84
C PRO A 497 6.31 -7.25 17.67
N GLY A 498 7.05 -6.19 18.00
CA GLY A 498 7.74 -5.32 17.05
C GLY A 498 9.12 -4.89 17.56
N VAL A 499 9.91 -4.29 16.66
CA VAL A 499 11.07 -3.46 17.02
C VAL A 499 10.80 -2.05 16.53
N LEU A 500 10.81 -1.12 17.47
CA LEU A 500 10.45 0.27 17.26
C LEU A 500 11.69 1.17 17.32
N ALA A 501 11.87 1.97 16.26
CA ALA A 501 12.80 3.08 16.21
C ALA A 501 12.01 4.41 16.18
N LEU A 502 12.29 5.34 17.09
CA LEU A 502 11.65 6.67 17.12
C LEU A 502 12.68 7.78 16.97
N ARG A 503 12.40 8.76 16.10
CA ARG A 503 13.02 10.09 16.12
C ARG A 503 12.03 11.10 16.70
N ILE A 504 12.44 11.85 17.71
CA ILE A 504 11.65 12.92 18.32
C ILE A 504 12.46 14.21 18.26
N GLN A 505 11.92 15.26 17.64
CA GLN A 505 12.62 16.54 17.50
C GLN A 505 11.89 17.67 18.24
N LEU A 506 12.66 18.52 18.92
CA LEU A 506 12.15 19.71 19.59
C LEU A 506 12.50 21.01 18.84
N ASP A 507 11.62 21.99 18.93
CA ASP A 507 11.93 23.37 18.57
C ASP A 507 12.77 24.11 19.65
N VAL A 508 13.09 25.38 19.38
CA VAL A 508 13.79 26.29 20.32
C VAL A 508 13.03 26.55 21.61
N ALA A 509 11.72 26.31 21.64
CA ALA A 509 10.84 26.56 22.78
C ALA A 509 10.58 25.28 23.59
N GLY A 510 11.21 24.16 23.22
CA GLY A 510 11.01 22.88 23.89
C GLY A 510 9.69 22.20 23.56
N ARG A 511 9.09 22.49 22.41
CA ARG A 511 7.91 21.79 21.91
C ARG A 511 8.28 20.74 20.87
N ILE A 512 7.54 19.65 20.84
CA ILE A 512 7.75 18.55 19.89
C ILE A 512 7.27 18.98 18.51
N THR A 513 8.14 18.94 17.51
CA THR A 513 7.82 19.27 16.12
C THR A 513 7.73 18.04 15.23
N THR A 514 8.38 16.94 15.62
CA THR A 514 8.40 15.72 14.82
C THR A 514 8.43 14.51 15.73
N VAL A 515 7.62 13.51 15.37
CA VAL A 515 7.77 12.12 15.80
C VAL A 515 7.76 11.24 14.54
N GLU A 516 8.91 10.65 14.19
CA GLU A 516 9.01 9.65 13.13
C GLU A 516 9.16 8.27 13.78
N ALA A 517 8.15 7.42 13.62
CA ALA A 517 8.17 6.03 14.07
C ALA A 517 8.44 5.10 12.89
N VAL A 518 9.42 4.22 13.06
CA VAL A 518 9.66 3.07 12.19
C VAL A 518 9.49 1.81 13.03
N ASP A 519 8.42 1.06 12.77
CA ASP A 519 8.04 -0.12 13.52
C ASP A 519 8.08 -1.37 12.62
N VAL A 520 9.00 -2.27 12.95
CA VAL A 520 9.18 -3.55 12.28
C VAL A 520 8.45 -4.62 13.09
N ARG A 521 7.21 -4.86 12.69
CA ARG A 521 6.29 -5.83 13.28
C ARG A 521 6.70 -7.25 12.89
N ALA A 522 6.36 -8.20 13.74
CA ALA A 522 6.51 -9.61 13.45
C ALA A 522 5.53 -10.07 12.37
N GLU A 523 6.04 -10.78 11.37
CA GLU A 523 5.29 -11.27 10.22
C GLU A 523 5.35 -12.80 10.15
N SER A 524 4.23 -13.51 10.33
CA SER A 524 4.19 -14.98 10.19
C SER A 524 3.69 -15.40 8.81
N THR A 525 3.94 -16.63 8.38
CA THR A 525 3.38 -17.19 7.12
C THR A 525 2.08 -17.93 7.43
N GLY A 526 1.00 -17.59 6.72
CA GLY A 526 -0.30 -18.24 6.79
C GLY A 526 -0.41 -19.48 5.90
N ALA A 527 -1.47 -20.25 6.10
CA ALA A 527 -1.66 -21.58 5.51
C ALA A 527 -1.71 -21.61 3.96
N ARG A 528 -2.00 -20.47 3.31
CA ARG A 528 -2.02 -20.34 1.84
C ARG A 528 -0.67 -19.93 1.23
N GLY A 529 0.41 -19.95 2.02
CA GLY A 529 1.69 -19.41 1.57
C GLY A 529 1.67 -17.89 1.40
N GLY A 530 0.72 -17.22 2.06
CA GLY A 530 0.68 -15.78 2.29
C GLY A 530 1.50 -15.44 3.55
N THR A 531 2.09 -14.27 3.78
CA THR A 531 2.29 -13.85 5.18
C THR A 531 0.90 -13.63 5.80
N MET A 532 0.68 -14.11 7.03
CA MET A 532 -0.53 -13.92 7.87
C MET A 532 -0.96 -12.46 7.95
N THR A 533 -0.05 -11.58 7.53
CA THR A 533 -0.10 -10.15 7.53
C THR A 533 -0.05 -9.50 6.16
N LEU A 534 0.06 -10.16 5.00
CA LEU A 534 0.05 -9.41 3.72
C LEU A 534 -0.62 -10.13 2.53
N MET A 535 -1.21 -11.32 2.71
CA MET A 535 -1.85 -12.05 1.60
C MET A 535 -0.92 -12.14 0.36
N ARG A 536 0.37 -12.37 0.59
CA ARG A 536 1.47 -12.36 -0.41
C ARG A 536 2.49 -13.47 -0.10
N PRO A 537 3.36 -13.91 -1.02
CA PRO A 537 4.29 -15.01 -0.83
C PRO A 537 5.19 -14.76 0.38
N PRO A 538 5.65 -15.79 1.10
CA PRO A 538 6.63 -15.61 2.17
C PRO A 538 7.85 -14.88 1.62
N LEU A 539 8.17 -13.74 2.23
CA LEU A 539 9.34 -12.97 1.86
C LEU A 539 10.56 -13.42 2.67
N PRO A 540 11.76 -13.38 2.07
CA PRO A 540 13.00 -13.91 2.67
C PRO A 540 13.42 -13.27 3.99
N VAL A 541 13.16 -11.97 4.14
CA VAL A 541 13.90 -11.12 5.08
C VAL A 541 12.98 -10.49 6.12
N GLU A 542 11.94 -11.20 6.53
CA GLU A 542 11.04 -10.70 7.56
C GLU A 542 11.23 -11.42 8.87
N TRP A 543 11.15 -10.64 9.93
CA TRP A 543 11.22 -11.17 11.27
C TRP A 543 9.88 -11.82 11.62
N GLN A 544 9.91 -13.11 11.94
CA GLN A 544 8.69 -13.90 12.19
C GLN A 544 8.20 -13.85 13.65
N GLY A 545 8.67 -12.88 14.44
CA GLY A 545 8.36 -12.81 15.87
C GLY A 545 9.13 -13.82 16.73
N ASN A 546 10.08 -14.54 16.14
CA ASN A 546 10.98 -15.43 16.89
C ASN A 546 11.74 -14.63 17.96
N PRO A 547 12.01 -15.21 19.14
CA PRO A 547 12.73 -14.51 20.20
C PRO A 547 14.06 -13.93 19.70
N ILE A 548 14.28 -12.64 19.96
CA ILE A 548 15.53 -11.97 19.63
C ILE A 548 16.46 -12.03 20.85
N ALA A 549 17.72 -12.40 20.62
CA ALA A 549 18.75 -12.37 21.66
C ALA A 549 18.98 -10.92 22.16
N PRO A 550 19.47 -10.73 23.41
CA PRO A 550 19.77 -9.42 23.94
C PRO A 550 20.57 -8.53 22.97
N LEU A 551 20.31 -7.23 22.97
CA LEU A 551 21.14 -6.24 22.31
C LEU A 551 22.60 -6.40 22.77
N ASP A 552 23.54 -6.28 21.82
CA ASP A 552 24.96 -6.29 22.15
C ASP A 552 25.23 -5.24 23.24
N ALA A 553 25.94 -5.64 24.31
CA ALA A 553 26.22 -4.78 25.45
C ALA A 553 26.94 -3.47 25.05
N ALA A 554 27.61 -3.43 23.88
CA ALA A 554 28.20 -2.22 23.31
C ALA A 554 27.16 -1.10 23.07
N PHE A 555 25.90 -1.44 22.82
CA PHE A 555 24.80 -0.48 22.64
C PHE A 555 24.21 0.04 23.95
N THR A 556 24.34 -0.73 25.05
CA THR A 556 23.72 -0.42 26.33
C THR A 556 24.69 0.15 27.37
N VAL A 557 25.95 0.40 26.99
CA VAL A 557 26.94 1.06 27.86
C VAL A 557 26.40 2.41 28.31
N ALA A 558 26.21 2.57 29.63
CA ALA A 558 25.68 3.79 30.22
C ALA A 558 26.50 5.01 29.79
N ALA A 559 25.82 6.09 29.40
CA ALA A 559 26.46 7.34 28.98
C ALA A 559 27.38 7.96 30.06
N ASN A 560 27.21 7.57 31.33
CA ASN A 560 28.01 8.02 32.47
C ASN A 560 29.13 7.03 32.87
N ALA A 561 29.35 5.97 32.08
CA ALA A 561 30.50 5.11 32.31
C ALA A 561 31.79 5.93 32.14
N PRO A 562 32.79 5.81 33.03
CA PRO A 562 34.03 6.58 32.94
C PRO A 562 34.81 6.37 31.63
N ASN A 563 34.43 5.36 30.84
CA ASN A 563 35.01 5.03 29.52
C ASN A 563 33.98 5.18 28.37
N ALA A 564 32.93 6.00 28.51
CA ALA A 564 32.02 6.27 27.41
C ALA A 564 32.83 6.84 26.22
N PRO A 565 32.66 6.31 25.00
CA PRO A 565 33.64 6.47 23.93
C PRO A 565 33.86 7.91 23.42
N ASN A 566 33.05 8.88 23.87
CA ASN A 566 33.04 10.28 23.43
C ASN A 566 33.44 10.38 21.96
N ALA A 567 32.67 9.67 21.13
CA ALA A 567 33.08 9.34 19.78
C ALA A 567 32.99 10.60 18.90
N THR A 568 34.00 10.79 18.06
CA THR A 568 33.84 11.69 16.92
C THR A 568 33.04 10.93 15.87
N ILE A 569 31.75 11.24 15.72
CA ILE A 569 30.91 10.68 14.65
C ILE A 569 31.13 11.53 13.40
N PRO A 570 31.82 11.03 12.35
CA PRO A 570 32.03 11.81 11.14
C PRO A 570 30.70 12.11 10.46
N SER A 571 30.50 13.35 10.00
CA SER A 571 29.26 13.74 9.30
C SER A 571 29.04 12.95 8.00
N THR A 572 30.11 12.44 7.39
CA THR A 572 30.08 11.61 6.18
C THR A 572 29.88 10.11 6.45
N LEU A 573 29.91 9.67 7.72
CA LEU A 573 29.93 8.25 8.08
C LEU A 573 28.77 7.47 7.45
N LEU A 574 27.55 7.97 7.60
CA LEU A 574 26.35 7.30 7.11
C LEU A 574 26.33 7.27 5.57
N ASP A 575 26.71 8.37 4.92
CA ASP A 575 26.69 8.42 3.46
C ASP A 575 27.73 7.48 2.84
N THR A 576 28.95 7.43 3.39
CA THR A 576 29.97 6.46 2.97
C THR A 576 29.48 5.02 3.18
N TYR A 577 28.87 4.75 4.34
CA TYR A 577 28.32 3.42 4.66
C TYR A 577 27.22 2.99 3.69
N LEU A 578 26.23 3.84 3.44
CA LEU A 578 25.09 3.54 2.58
C LEU A 578 25.42 3.62 1.08
N THR A 579 26.45 4.37 0.69
CA THR A 579 27.04 4.30 -0.64
C THR A 579 27.73 2.96 -0.84
N GLY A 580 28.45 2.47 0.17
CA GLY A 580 29.01 1.12 0.13
C GLY A 580 27.94 0.04 -0.04
N TRP A 581 26.77 0.21 0.59
CA TRP A 581 25.61 -0.65 0.37
C TRP A 581 25.13 -0.63 -1.08
N ALA A 582 24.96 0.56 -1.67
CA ALA A 582 24.48 0.71 -3.05
C ALA A 582 25.46 0.07 -4.05
N ASN A 583 26.75 0.15 -3.76
CA ASN A 583 27.81 -0.35 -4.64
C ASN A 583 28.19 -1.81 -4.34
N HIS A 584 27.70 -2.38 -3.24
CA HIS A 584 28.20 -3.62 -2.66
C HIS A 584 29.73 -3.62 -2.47
N ASP A 585 30.27 -2.48 -2.03
CA ASP A 585 31.71 -2.27 -1.84
C ASP A 585 31.99 -1.60 -0.49
N SER A 586 32.78 -2.25 0.35
CA SER A 586 33.18 -1.71 1.65
C SER A 586 34.49 -0.92 1.62
N THR A 587 35.07 -0.71 0.44
CA THR A 587 36.27 0.13 0.28
C THR A 587 35.97 1.56 0.77
N GLY A 588 36.80 2.07 1.68
CA GLY A 588 36.63 3.40 2.28
C GLY A 588 35.56 3.47 3.38
N VAL A 589 34.77 2.42 3.61
CA VAL A 589 33.82 2.38 4.73
C VAL A 589 34.60 2.13 6.03
N PRO A 590 34.51 3.02 7.03
CA PRO A 590 35.35 2.94 8.23
C PRO A 590 34.79 1.89 9.20
N PHE A 591 35.07 0.61 8.97
CA PHE A 591 34.75 -0.46 9.92
C PHE A 591 35.87 -0.64 10.95
N ALA A 592 35.50 -0.79 12.22
CA ALA A 592 36.44 -1.18 13.26
C ALA A 592 36.84 -2.67 13.08
N PRO A 593 38.05 -3.07 13.53
CA PRO A 593 38.41 -4.49 13.61
C PRO A 593 37.36 -5.29 14.41
N GLY A 594 36.91 -6.40 13.86
CA GLY A 594 35.88 -7.23 14.49
C GLY A 594 34.46 -6.63 14.45
N CYS A 595 34.18 -5.71 13.52
CA CYS A 595 32.82 -5.25 13.28
C CYS A 595 31.91 -6.42 12.90
N VAL A 596 30.78 -6.54 13.61
CA VAL A 596 29.71 -7.49 13.32
C VAL A 596 28.39 -6.76 13.08
N ARG A 597 27.55 -7.36 12.25
CA ARG A 597 26.19 -6.89 11.96
C ARG A 597 25.20 -8.03 12.20
N ARG A 598 24.06 -7.66 12.80
CA ARG A 598 22.91 -8.51 13.09
C ARG A 598 21.67 -7.92 12.42
N ASP A 599 20.94 -8.72 11.66
CA ASP A 599 19.69 -8.32 11.01
C ASP A 599 18.54 -9.20 11.49
N ASN A 600 17.40 -8.62 11.87
CA ASN A 600 16.23 -9.36 12.36
C ASN A 600 16.58 -10.33 13.51
N GLY A 601 17.52 -9.93 14.37
CA GLY A 601 18.02 -10.77 15.47
C GLY A 601 19.00 -11.87 15.10
N GLN A 602 19.37 -12.03 13.82
CA GLN A 602 20.26 -13.07 13.33
C GLN A 602 21.67 -12.52 13.06
N GLN A 603 22.67 -13.00 13.82
CA GLN A 603 24.06 -12.64 13.60
C GLN A 603 24.77 -13.78 12.87
N GLN A 604 25.31 -13.48 11.69
CA GLN A 604 26.10 -14.42 10.89
C GLN A 604 27.57 -14.39 11.32
N ASN A 605 28.31 -15.47 11.04
CA ASN A 605 29.76 -15.53 11.23
C ASN A 605 30.51 -14.78 10.11
N GLN A 606 30.22 -13.49 9.94
CA GLN A 606 30.73 -12.64 8.86
C GLN A 606 31.08 -11.23 9.37
N THR A 607 32.13 -10.63 8.82
CA THR A 607 32.51 -9.25 9.14
C THR A 607 31.55 -8.26 8.48
N CYS A 608 31.36 -7.07 9.07
CA CYS A 608 30.56 -6.01 8.43
C CYS A 608 31.00 -5.71 6.99
N ALA A 609 32.30 -5.76 6.70
CA ALA A 609 32.85 -5.51 5.38
C ALA A 609 32.47 -6.60 4.37
N ASP A 610 32.44 -7.87 4.79
CA ASP A 610 31.98 -9.00 3.98
C ASP A 610 30.47 -8.99 3.79
N GLN A 611 29.71 -8.67 4.85
CA GLN A 611 28.25 -8.55 4.76
C GLN A 611 27.84 -7.44 3.80
N LEU A 612 28.52 -6.28 3.84
CA LEU A 612 28.26 -5.16 2.93
C LEU A 612 28.58 -5.51 1.47
N ARG A 613 29.65 -6.29 1.24
CA ARG A 613 29.93 -6.90 -0.07
C ARG A 613 28.95 -8.04 -0.42
N GLY A 614 27.99 -8.35 0.46
CA GLY A 614 26.94 -9.36 0.33
C GLY A 614 27.40 -10.82 0.40
N ARG A 615 28.53 -11.11 1.07
CA ARG A 615 29.02 -12.48 1.30
C ARG A 615 28.31 -13.13 2.49
N GLY A 616 27.61 -14.24 2.31
CA GLY A 616 26.92 -14.99 3.37
C GLY A 616 25.51 -15.42 2.95
N PRO A 617 24.81 -16.25 3.74
CA PRO A 617 23.42 -16.63 3.45
C PRO A 617 22.47 -15.44 3.67
N ALA A 618 21.45 -15.30 2.84
CA ALA A 618 20.43 -14.28 3.05
C ALA A 618 19.66 -14.51 4.37
N PRO A 619 19.27 -13.43 5.08
CA PRO A 619 19.63 -12.04 4.83
C PRO A 619 21.02 -11.73 5.38
N ASN A 620 21.95 -11.34 4.51
CA ASN A 620 23.30 -10.95 4.90
C ASN A 620 23.60 -9.61 4.26
N GLY A 621 23.36 -8.53 5.01
CA GLY A 621 23.05 -7.27 4.36
C GLY A 621 21.92 -7.49 3.35
N LEU A 622 21.64 -6.50 2.54
CA LEU A 622 20.68 -6.71 1.48
C LEU A 622 21.33 -7.50 0.34
N PHE A 623 20.51 -8.19 -0.45
CA PHE A 623 20.98 -9.01 -1.58
C PHE A 623 22.02 -8.24 -2.41
N GLN A 624 23.07 -8.90 -2.91
CA GLN A 624 24.07 -8.33 -3.85
C GLN A 624 23.50 -7.83 -5.20
N ARG A 625 22.16 -7.74 -5.29
CA ARG A 625 21.39 -7.41 -6.47
C ARG A 625 20.53 -6.17 -6.25
N THR A 626 20.64 -5.52 -5.09
CA THR A 626 19.93 -4.26 -4.87
C THR A 626 20.40 -3.22 -5.87
N THR A 627 19.50 -2.30 -6.25
CA THR A 627 19.76 -1.35 -7.35
C THR A 627 19.91 0.08 -6.86
N ALA A 628 19.26 0.41 -5.76
CA ALA A 628 19.35 1.73 -5.15
C ALA A 628 19.27 1.61 -3.63
N VAL A 629 20.06 2.42 -2.94
CA VAL A 629 19.90 2.73 -1.51
C VAL A 629 19.55 4.20 -1.45
N ARG A 630 18.29 4.52 -1.18
CA ARG A 630 17.70 5.87 -1.23
C ARG A 630 17.02 6.20 0.10
N ASP A 631 16.44 7.40 0.19
CA ASP A 631 15.76 7.88 1.39
C ASP A 631 16.62 7.75 2.65
N ARG A 632 17.93 8.02 2.52
CA ARG A 632 18.96 7.82 3.54
C ARG A 632 18.82 8.89 4.62
N ARG A 633 18.51 8.50 5.86
CA ARG A 633 18.31 9.46 6.96
C ARG A 633 19.01 9.02 8.24
N VAL A 634 19.69 9.96 8.89
CA VAL A 634 20.03 9.85 10.32
C VAL A 634 18.78 10.22 11.12
N LEU A 635 18.31 9.30 11.96
CA LEU A 635 17.21 9.53 12.87
C LEU A 635 17.68 10.23 14.16
N ALA A 636 18.80 9.80 14.73
CA ALA A 636 19.44 10.45 15.87
C ALA A 636 20.94 10.06 15.93
N ALA A 637 21.79 10.97 16.40
CA ALA A 637 23.23 10.71 16.58
C ALA A 637 23.70 11.16 17.98
N ASP A 638 24.10 10.20 18.81
CA ASP A 638 24.57 10.45 20.16
C ASP A 638 26.09 10.25 20.24
N ALA A 639 26.84 11.35 20.07
CA ALA A 639 28.31 11.33 20.07
C ALA A 639 28.90 10.81 21.39
N GLN A 640 28.31 11.16 22.55
CA GLN A 640 28.81 10.70 23.85
C GLN A 640 28.70 9.19 24.00
N GLN A 641 27.60 8.59 23.52
CA GLN A 641 27.43 7.14 23.51
C GLN A 641 28.08 6.45 22.30
N GLY A 642 28.50 7.21 21.29
CA GLY A 642 28.94 6.67 19.99
C GLY A 642 27.83 5.90 19.30
N LEU A 643 26.60 6.41 19.30
CA LEU A 643 25.44 5.76 18.68
C LEU A 643 24.92 6.57 17.51
N VAL A 644 24.58 5.90 16.41
CA VAL A 644 23.86 6.49 15.29
C VAL A 644 22.67 5.60 14.99
N MET A 645 21.48 6.17 15.01
CA MET A 645 20.28 5.52 14.50
C MET A 645 19.95 6.09 13.14
N ALA A 646 19.70 5.22 12.16
CA ALA A 646 19.46 5.61 10.77
C ALA A 646 18.40 4.72 10.12
N VAL A 647 17.84 5.18 9.01
CA VAL A 647 16.95 4.40 8.15
C VAL A 647 17.30 4.64 6.69
N ALA A 648 17.17 3.60 5.86
CA ALA A 648 17.30 3.70 4.41
C ALA A 648 16.27 2.80 3.72
N MET A 649 15.88 3.19 2.51
CA MET A 649 15.09 2.36 1.60
C MET A 649 16.02 1.71 0.61
N VAL A 650 15.86 0.42 0.38
CA VAL A 650 16.73 -0.30 -0.54
C VAL A 650 15.94 -1.15 -1.51
N ASP A 651 16.08 -0.80 -2.79
CA ASP A 651 15.29 -1.39 -3.85
C ASP A 651 15.93 -2.70 -4.33
N ASN A 652 15.14 -3.78 -4.22
CA ASN A 652 15.42 -5.07 -4.80
C ASN A 652 14.51 -5.26 -6.04
N PRO A 653 15.05 -5.12 -7.26
CA PRO A 653 14.26 -5.28 -8.49
C PRO A 653 13.91 -6.74 -8.80
N ALA A 654 14.42 -7.71 -8.03
CA ALA A 654 14.31 -9.14 -8.33
C ALA A 654 14.77 -9.50 -9.76
N ILE A 655 15.95 -9.01 -10.17
CA ILE A 655 16.60 -9.38 -11.43
C ILE A 655 17.96 -10.05 -11.18
N ALA A 656 18.27 -11.09 -11.95
CA ALA A 656 19.57 -11.73 -11.87
C ALA A 656 20.64 -10.83 -12.53
N ARG A 657 21.57 -10.27 -11.75
CA ARG A 657 22.80 -9.66 -12.29
C ARG A 657 23.64 -10.74 -13.00
N ASN A 658 23.80 -10.58 -14.33
CA ASN A 658 24.80 -11.26 -15.16
C ASN A 658 24.78 -12.82 -15.15
N THR A 659 23.66 -13.46 -14.84
CA THR A 659 23.54 -14.93 -14.95
C THR A 659 22.19 -15.34 -15.51
N THR A 660 22.16 -16.48 -16.23
CA THR A 660 20.93 -17.16 -16.68
C THR A 660 20.28 -17.99 -15.56
N ALA A 661 20.78 -17.88 -14.32
CA ALA A 661 20.32 -18.68 -13.20
C ALA A 661 19.01 -18.14 -12.62
N THR A 662 18.04 -19.02 -12.39
CA THR A 662 16.77 -18.70 -11.72
C THR A 662 17.03 -18.18 -10.31
N LEU A 663 16.39 -17.07 -9.95
CA LEU A 663 16.47 -16.52 -8.58
C LEU A 663 15.92 -17.53 -7.56
N PRO A 664 16.48 -17.59 -6.33
CA PRO A 664 15.84 -18.29 -5.22
C PRO A 664 14.40 -17.81 -5.03
N PRO A 665 13.43 -18.65 -4.64
CA PRO A 665 12.01 -18.27 -4.51
C PRO A 665 11.80 -16.97 -3.74
N THR A 666 12.61 -16.75 -2.73
CA THR A 666 12.57 -15.59 -1.87
C THR A 666 13.04 -14.29 -2.56
N GLU A 667 13.91 -14.37 -3.56
CA GLU A 667 14.43 -13.23 -4.30
C GLU A 667 13.61 -12.88 -5.55
N ARG A 668 12.54 -13.63 -5.84
CA ARG A 668 11.76 -13.48 -7.09
C ARG A 668 10.79 -12.31 -7.08
N VAL A 669 10.51 -11.74 -5.91
CA VAL A 669 9.54 -10.67 -5.73
C VAL A 669 10.26 -9.32 -5.65
N PRO A 670 10.00 -8.40 -6.60
CA PRO A 670 10.45 -7.02 -6.48
C PRO A 670 9.92 -6.38 -5.21
N GLY A 671 10.73 -5.54 -4.58
CA GLY A 671 10.32 -4.79 -3.41
C GLY A 671 11.34 -3.78 -2.94
N THR A 672 10.94 -2.97 -1.98
CA THR A 672 11.81 -2.05 -1.27
C THR A 672 11.95 -2.50 0.17
N TYR A 673 13.16 -2.65 0.67
CA TYR A 673 13.41 -2.92 2.08
C TYR A 673 13.63 -1.60 2.81
N MET A 674 12.73 -1.28 3.74
CA MET A 674 12.97 -0.25 4.75
C MET A 674 13.81 -0.86 5.86
N VAL A 675 15.01 -0.31 6.08
CA VAL A 675 15.98 -0.87 7.01
C VAL A 675 16.35 0.17 8.08
N PRO A 676 15.62 0.23 9.22
CA PRO A 676 16.11 0.93 10.40
C PRO A 676 17.33 0.21 11.00
N GLN A 677 18.32 0.99 11.42
CA GLN A 677 19.60 0.49 11.91
C GLN A 677 20.09 1.30 13.09
N LEU A 678 20.63 0.61 14.11
CA LEU A 678 21.39 1.19 15.21
C LEU A 678 22.86 0.81 15.05
N LEU A 679 23.72 1.81 14.90
CA LEU A 679 25.14 1.66 14.69
C LEU A 679 25.90 2.08 15.94
N LYS A 680 26.89 1.27 16.33
CA LYS A 680 27.90 1.64 17.34
C LYS A 680 29.13 2.17 16.62
N VAL A 681 29.55 3.37 17.00
CA VAL A 681 30.75 4.05 16.51
C VAL A 681 31.79 4.09 17.63
N ASP A 682 33.01 3.67 17.34
CA ASP A 682 34.12 3.73 18.28
C ASP A 682 34.70 5.15 18.39
N SER A 683 35.65 5.35 19.32
CA SER A 683 36.29 6.66 19.53
C SER A 683 37.08 7.17 18.32
N ALA A 684 37.44 6.28 17.39
CA ALA A 684 38.12 6.61 16.13
C ALA A 684 37.14 6.91 14.98
N GLY A 685 35.84 6.98 15.25
CA GLY A 685 34.82 7.27 14.24
C GLY A 685 34.49 6.10 13.33
N ARG A 686 34.82 4.86 13.72
CA ARG A 686 34.59 3.65 12.93
C ARG A 686 33.38 2.86 13.43
N ILE A 687 32.66 2.23 12.52
CA ILE A 687 31.51 1.38 12.83
C ILE A 687 32.02 0.07 13.45
N ALA A 688 31.64 -0.17 14.71
CA ALA A 688 32.03 -1.34 15.49
C ALA A 688 30.90 -2.40 15.58
N ARG A 689 29.63 -1.99 15.56
CA ARG A 689 28.47 -2.89 15.58
C ARG A 689 27.35 -2.30 14.74
N VAL A 690 26.54 -3.16 14.15
CA VAL A 690 25.28 -2.77 13.49
C VAL A 690 24.17 -3.72 13.93
N GLU A 691 23.11 -3.15 14.49
CA GLU A 691 21.85 -3.82 14.75
C GLU A 691 20.83 -3.32 13.71
N GLY A 692 20.33 -4.20 12.86
CA GLY A 692 19.38 -3.88 11.80
C GLY A 692 18.08 -4.64 11.96
N MET A 693 16.99 -3.99 11.56
CA MET A 693 15.73 -4.66 11.29
C MET A 693 15.34 -4.38 9.84
N VAL A 694 14.66 -5.32 9.21
CA VAL A 694 14.28 -5.22 7.81
C VAL A 694 12.78 -5.40 7.68
N LYS A 695 12.15 -4.42 7.04
CA LYS A 695 10.74 -4.44 6.68
C LYS A 695 10.59 -4.34 5.17
N TRP A 696 9.80 -5.20 4.57
CA TRP A 696 9.49 -5.07 3.15
C TRP A 696 8.39 -4.04 2.91
N MET A 697 8.49 -3.34 1.80
CA MET A 697 7.56 -2.35 1.27
C MET A 697 7.37 -2.61 -0.24
N PRO A 698 6.27 -2.13 -0.84
CA PRO A 698 6.09 -2.16 -2.30
C PRO A 698 7.33 -1.62 -3.03
N TYR A 699 7.65 -2.20 -4.20
CA TYR A 699 8.81 -1.76 -4.98
C TYR A 699 8.69 -0.28 -5.34
N GLY A 700 9.75 0.50 -5.09
CA GLY A 700 9.74 1.96 -5.26
C GLY A 700 9.12 2.74 -4.11
N TYR A 701 8.77 2.09 -2.99
CA TYR A 701 8.15 2.75 -1.85
C TYR A 701 8.98 3.91 -1.31
N THR A 702 8.39 5.11 -1.24
CA THR A 702 9.09 6.33 -0.84
C THR A 702 8.52 6.89 0.45
N SER A 703 9.41 7.16 1.42
CA SER A 703 9.03 7.78 2.70
C SER A 703 8.44 9.17 2.47
N ALA A 704 7.49 9.57 3.30
CA ALA A 704 7.01 10.94 3.37
C ALA A 704 8.09 11.94 3.80
N TRP A 705 9.17 11.44 4.41
CA TRP A 705 10.37 12.21 4.77
C TRP A 705 11.46 12.20 3.70
N ALA A 706 11.24 11.58 2.55
CA ALA A 706 12.21 11.67 1.46
C ALA A 706 12.32 13.14 1.02
N ALA A 707 13.55 13.65 0.95
CA ALA A 707 13.82 14.84 0.16
C ALA A 707 13.40 14.51 -1.29
N ASP A 708 12.66 15.40 -1.96
CA ASP A 708 12.15 15.29 -3.34
C ASP A 708 10.68 14.88 -3.54
N ARG A 709 9.77 15.15 -2.58
CA ARG A 709 8.32 15.08 -2.86
C ARG A 709 7.75 16.24 -3.71
N VAL A 710 8.57 17.11 -4.28
CA VAL A 710 8.13 18.15 -5.22
C VAL A 710 9.18 18.41 -6.30
N THR A 711 9.23 17.57 -7.33
CA THR A 711 9.41 17.97 -8.74
C THR A 711 9.29 16.72 -9.62
N GLY A 712 8.07 16.49 -10.12
CA GLY A 712 7.77 15.73 -11.32
C GLY A 712 6.75 16.55 -12.08
#